data_AF-M4S284-F1
#
_entry.id   AF-M4S284-F1
#
_cell.length_a   1.000
_cell.length_b   1.000
_cell.length_c   1.000
_cell.angle_alpha   90.00
_cell.angle_beta   90.00
_cell.angle_gamma   90.00
#
_symmetry.space_group_name_H-M   'P 1'
#
loop_
_entity.id
_entity.type
_entity.pdbx_description
1 polymer ?
#
loop_
_entity_poly.entity_id
_entity_poly.type
_entity_poly.pdbx_seq_one_letter_code
_entity_poly.pdbx_strand_id
1 'polypeptide(L)'
;MVKFSGHFAVIGSGPSGFYTAEEIFKQMPLAKVDMFERLPTPFGLVRYGVAPDHPRIKSVSSSFERIAQNERFRFFGNVELGRDIQRNDLLDQYDAVVYATGGSKSRPLSIPGAELPNIFGSSTFVGWYNGHPDQSKLSVDLSSQTAVVIGMGNVALDIARMLVLSSEQLEKTDVADEALSAFKQSSIQEVILIARRGIAEAAFTPKELEQLMGLDDVDLIIDANDLALDQQKIVHTELPEFSEVKQNINLLKVISQRQQSDNIQQNKKRIRFIFCHSPDYIDNDVNGHKTLHLTRNEIIRDDDGRISIKTTREKSLINANLIVHAIGYQGDAIENVAFDEQRGVILNQQGRVDIVNHSSQVKSEGSALNQEYAVGWIKRGASGVIGSNKHCAQDTVNQLITDFVDANISSAKVVRQDTEDFLVERNVEYISFSDWQLLDQYEQEQGHLLGRLRRKVTNIKRMLDIIRDTRTEKLAKEQQRTNLPIKTHLRNCTLCEAMCGIQIKYQGDKIISIAGDNEDPHSGGHICPKGYSLQDLHNDPDRLKTPIQKVNGQWLPISWDDAFDRVSKEIVNIQSQYGDDAISGYWGNPASHNFGILTAIGKFRKALGSKNMHSGGSLDQMPHQLMSYLMFGHGQLFTIPDIDRTDYMLMLGANPAASNGSLMTAGDVLKRLESIKDRGGKLILIDPRKTETALYASEHLFIKPGTDPLFIYGLIQYVIQQSLYDPAHLSPILDGFDQLLGMFDQFTLAEISDVCGISEENIKRIATEFAIADSAICYGRMGLSTQNFSTLNHWLVNILNIITGNLDRKGGMMFTKPAVDMGVQASTAGSFAQYHSRVRGLPEFSRELPTSILAEEMLTPGVGQVKGFICTAGNPVLSVPNGRQLDEALENLDFMVSIDFYLNETSRHADIILPPTGPLEHEHYDLVFNLLAVRNVAKYSEALFEHAEDERSDFDIMTGLMQRINALKRGIVDTGKHPKMTTEQILDYSLRNGPYGKSFTSYESGKEIKHDYGLSLEVLKQYPHGLDLGPLQPCLPEYLFTNDKLIHLLPEPILDDFQQMKVQFSSKASKSLMMISRRDLRTNNSWMHNSQRLIKGKDRCALLIHPEDAKEKGIVDRGKAFLKSRVGELKVDVVITEDVMRGVVCLPHGWGHDREGIALRVAQTNPGVSMNDLTDDQRVDSLSGNAIFNGVPVEIAPC
;
A
#
# COMPACT_ATOMS: atom_id res chain seq x y z
N MET A 1 22.75 8.53 18.28
CA MET A 1 23.10 7.29 17.55
C MET A 1 24.56 6.96 17.82
N VAL A 2 24.82 5.76 18.33
CA VAL A 2 26.18 5.28 18.60
C VAL A 2 26.63 4.48 17.37
N LYS A 3 27.82 4.75 16.82
CA LYS A 3 28.40 3.95 15.71
C LYS A 3 28.99 2.64 16.24
N PHE A 4 28.20 1.85 16.95
CA PHE A 4 28.61 0.56 17.51
C PHE A 4 28.17 -0.58 16.60
N SER A 5 29.05 -1.57 16.38
CA SER A 5 28.86 -2.71 15.46
C SER A 5 28.64 -4.05 16.17
N GLY A 6 28.13 -4.02 17.41
CA GLY A 6 28.02 -5.21 18.27
C GLY A 6 27.09 -6.31 17.78
N HIS A 7 27.29 -7.50 18.32
CA HIS A 7 26.54 -8.71 18.05
C HIS A 7 25.84 -9.21 19.32
N PHE A 8 24.52 -9.24 19.32
CA PHE A 8 23.71 -9.47 20.51
C PHE A 8 22.87 -10.75 20.41
N ALA A 9 22.81 -11.52 21.50
CA ALA A 9 21.90 -12.65 21.64
C ALA A 9 20.63 -12.24 22.38
N VAL A 10 19.46 -12.61 21.87
CA VAL A 10 18.16 -12.41 22.53
C VAL A 10 17.51 -13.77 22.77
N ILE A 11 17.23 -14.11 24.03
CA ILE A 11 16.67 -15.42 24.40
C ILE A 11 15.17 -15.29 24.64
N GLY A 12 14.36 -15.79 23.71
CA GLY A 12 12.91 -15.72 23.70
C GLY A 12 12.35 -14.83 22.60
N SER A 13 11.43 -15.37 21.80
CA SER A 13 10.88 -14.72 20.60
C SER A 13 9.51 -14.07 20.80
N GLY A 14 9.14 -13.77 22.05
CA GLY A 14 7.93 -13.00 22.34
C GLY A 14 8.05 -11.50 22.00
N PRO A 15 7.01 -10.71 22.26
CA PRO A 15 7.02 -9.26 22.02
C PRO A 15 8.24 -8.53 22.59
N SER A 16 8.67 -8.89 23.80
CA SER A 16 9.84 -8.29 24.45
C SER A 16 11.12 -8.52 23.64
N GLY A 17 11.33 -9.72 23.09
CA GLY A 17 12.51 -10.02 22.29
C GLY A 17 12.53 -9.23 20.98
N PHE A 18 11.41 -9.17 20.27
CA PHE A 18 11.31 -8.41 19.02
C PHE A 18 11.45 -6.90 19.23
N TYR A 19 10.84 -6.34 20.27
CA TYR A 19 11.03 -4.92 20.59
C TYR A 19 12.47 -4.61 21.01
N THR A 20 13.15 -5.53 21.70
CA THR A 20 14.59 -5.39 21.98
C THR A 20 15.41 -5.34 20.68
N ALA A 21 15.15 -6.24 19.74
CA ALA A 21 15.83 -6.22 18.44
C ALA A 21 15.57 -4.92 17.66
N GLU A 22 14.31 -4.47 17.62
CA GLU A 22 13.92 -3.20 16.98
C GLU A 22 14.69 -2.02 17.58
N GLU A 23 14.77 -1.95 18.91
CA GLU A 23 15.44 -0.84 19.59
C GLU A 23 16.95 -0.86 19.42
N ILE A 24 17.56 -2.06 19.44
CA ILE A 24 18.98 -2.24 19.08
C ILE A 24 19.24 -1.66 17.69
N PHE A 25 18.43 -2.00 16.68
CA PHE A 25 18.63 -1.48 15.33
C PHE A 25 18.42 0.04 15.21
N LYS A 26 17.48 0.61 15.97
CA LYS A 26 17.23 2.07 15.99
C LYS A 26 18.41 2.84 16.58
N GLN A 27 18.98 2.35 17.68
CA GLN A 27 20.01 3.07 18.41
C GLN A 27 21.44 2.72 17.96
N MET A 28 21.64 1.50 17.45
CA MET A 28 22.90 0.93 16.96
C MET A 28 22.71 0.37 15.53
N PRO A 29 22.74 1.22 14.48
CA PRO A 29 22.39 0.81 13.11
C PRO A 29 23.29 -0.27 12.48
N LEU A 30 24.50 -0.46 13.02
CA LEU A 30 25.47 -1.46 12.55
C LEU A 30 25.44 -2.77 13.35
N ALA A 31 24.57 -2.88 14.37
CA ALA A 31 24.49 -4.06 15.22
C ALA A 31 23.81 -5.24 14.51
N LYS A 32 24.18 -6.45 14.95
CA LYS A 32 23.55 -7.73 14.57
C LYS A 32 22.82 -8.34 15.77
N VAL A 33 21.71 -9.04 15.51
CA VAL A 33 20.92 -9.69 16.54
C VAL A 33 20.61 -11.12 16.14
N ASP A 34 20.97 -12.06 17.01
CA ASP A 34 20.56 -13.47 16.93
C ASP A 34 19.52 -13.74 18.01
N MET A 35 18.36 -14.23 17.60
CA MET A 35 17.25 -14.54 18.50
C MET A 35 17.04 -16.04 18.62
N PHE A 36 17.03 -16.55 19.84
CA PHE A 36 16.86 -17.97 20.14
C PHE A 36 15.48 -18.26 20.71
N GLU A 37 14.85 -19.32 20.24
CA GLU A 37 13.53 -19.77 20.70
C GLU A 37 13.51 -21.29 20.85
N ARG A 38 12.98 -21.78 21.98
CA ARG A 38 12.89 -23.21 22.27
C ARG A 38 11.93 -23.92 21.32
N LEU A 39 10.87 -23.24 20.87
CA LEU A 39 9.91 -23.80 19.93
C LEU A 39 10.34 -23.54 18.47
N PRO A 40 9.90 -24.39 17.51
CA PRO A 40 10.06 -24.10 16.08
C PRO A 40 9.36 -22.80 15.62
N THR A 41 8.40 -22.30 16.42
CA THR A 41 7.51 -21.20 16.06
C THR A 41 7.82 -19.95 16.89
N PRO A 42 7.93 -18.75 16.28
CA PRO A 42 8.18 -17.50 16.99
C PRO A 42 6.91 -16.88 17.60
N PHE A 43 7.08 -15.66 18.12
CA PHE A 43 6.05 -14.72 18.61
C PHE A 43 5.48 -14.98 20.01
N GLY A 44 5.87 -16.08 20.65
CA GLY A 44 5.61 -16.35 22.07
C GLY A 44 4.17 -15.99 22.50
N LEU A 45 4.05 -14.97 23.36
CA LEU A 45 2.77 -14.48 23.90
C LEU A 45 1.70 -14.22 22.83
N VAL A 46 2.06 -13.68 21.66
CA VAL A 46 1.07 -13.36 20.61
C VAL A 46 0.46 -14.62 20.02
N ARG A 47 1.28 -15.67 19.85
CA ARG A 47 0.84 -16.95 19.28
C ARG A 47 0.14 -17.84 20.31
N TYR A 48 0.65 -17.87 21.54
CA TYR A 48 0.26 -18.85 22.56
C TYR A 48 -0.47 -18.28 23.78
N GLY A 49 -0.46 -16.96 23.99
CA GLY A 49 -1.05 -16.32 25.17
C GLY A 49 -2.23 -15.41 24.90
N VAL A 50 -2.37 -14.88 23.68
CA VAL A 50 -3.54 -14.09 23.26
C VAL A 50 -4.66 -15.02 22.82
N ALA A 51 -5.90 -14.76 23.26
CA ALA A 51 -7.06 -15.59 22.94
C ALA A 51 -7.33 -15.68 21.42
N PRO A 52 -7.84 -16.82 20.90
CA PRO A 52 -8.09 -17.01 19.48
C PRO A 52 -9.03 -16.01 18.79
N ASP A 53 -9.99 -15.47 19.52
CA ASP A 53 -10.96 -14.50 19.01
C ASP A 53 -10.46 -13.05 19.03
N HIS A 54 -9.15 -12.83 19.27
CA HIS A 54 -8.50 -11.53 19.28
C HIS A 54 -7.61 -11.28 18.04
N PRO A 55 -8.13 -11.35 16.81
CA PRO A 55 -7.30 -11.21 15.60
C PRO A 55 -6.63 -9.84 15.51
N ARG A 56 -7.29 -8.77 16.00
CA ARG A 56 -6.73 -7.41 16.01
C ARG A 56 -5.47 -7.31 16.88
N ILE A 57 -5.44 -7.94 18.05
CA ILE A 57 -4.24 -7.95 18.90
C ILE A 57 -3.13 -8.78 18.24
N LYS A 58 -3.50 -9.89 17.60
CA LYS A 58 -2.55 -10.76 16.87
C LYS A 58 -1.92 -10.09 15.64
N SER A 59 -2.53 -9.03 15.10
CA SER A 59 -1.98 -8.24 13.98
C SER A 59 -0.59 -7.65 14.25
N VAL A 60 -0.19 -7.49 15.52
CA VAL A 60 1.15 -7.01 15.90
C VAL A 60 2.28 -7.91 15.37
N SER A 61 1.99 -9.18 15.06
CA SER A 61 2.91 -10.11 14.41
C SER A 61 3.51 -9.55 13.10
N SER A 62 2.74 -8.80 12.32
CA SER A 62 3.22 -8.13 11.10
C SER A 62 4.41 -7.19 11.36
N SER A 63 4.42 -6.50 12.49
CA SER A 63 5.55 -5.65 12.89
C SER A 63 6.78 -6.47 13.25
N PHE A 64 6.60 -7.65 13.84
CA PHE A 64 7.70 -8.57 14.19
C PHE A 64 8.28 -9.24 12.96
N GLU A 65 7.46 -9.61 11.99
CA GLU A 65 7.90 -10.10 10.68
C GLU A 65 8.78 -9.05 9.98
N ARG A 66 8.37 -7.78 9.97
CA ARG A 66 9.18 -6.69 9.42
C ARG A 66 10.53 -6.53 10.13
N ILE A 67 10.58 -6.73 11.44
CA ILE A 67 11.85 -6.74 12.20
C ILE A 67 12.71 -7.94 11.77
N ALA A 68 12.11 -9.11 11.60
CA ALA A 68 12.80 -10.34 11.19
C ALA A 68 13.34 -10.30 9.75
N GLN A 69 12.78 -9.46 8.89
CA GLN A 69 13.25 -9.25 7.51
C GLN A 69 14.54 -8.42 7.41
N ASN A 70 15.03 -7.86 8.53
CA ASN A 70 16.30 -7.13 8.55
C ASN A 70 17.46 -8.10 8.27
N GLU A 71 18.33 -7.77 7.31
CA GLU A 71 19.51 -8.58 6.94
C GLU A 71 20.48 -8.83 8.11
N ARG A 72 20.39 -8.03 9.18
CA ARG A 72 21.20 -8.12 10.40
C ARG A 72 20.52 -8.89 11.54
N PHE A 73 19.35 -9.48 11.28
CA PHE A 73 18.61 -10.32 12.21
C PHE A 73 18.69 -11.79 11.79
N ARG A 74 18.97 -12.69 12.74
CA ARG A 74 18.82 -14.14 12.54
C ARG A 74 17.94 -14.74 13.63
N PHE A 75 17.15 -15.74 13.25
CA PHE A 75 16.29 -16.49 14.16
C PHE A 75 16.73 -17.94 14.22
N PHE A 76 16.83 -18.47 15.44
CA PHE A 76 17.19 -19.84 15.77
C PHE A 76 16.08 -20.44 16.63
N GLY A 77 15.02 -20.93 15.99
CA GLY A 77 13.95 -21.69 16.60
C GLY A 77 14.33 -23.15 16.84
N ASN A 78 13.57 -23.84 17.69
CA ASN A 78 13.89 -25.20 18.16
C ASN A 78 15.24 -25.30 18.91
N VAL A 79 15.73 -24.20 19.48
CA VAL A 79 16.99 -24.12 20.23
C VAL A 79 16.72 -23.67 21.65
N GLU A 80 17.03 -24.52 22.62
CA GLU A 80 16.75 -24.31 24.04
C GLU A 80 18.01 -24.01 24.85
N LEU A 81 17.98 -22.90 25.60
CA LEU A 81 19.02 -22.57 26.58
C LEU A 81 19.00 -23.58 27.74
N GLY A 82 20.16 -24.17 28.03
CA GLY A 82 20.38 -25.23 29.02
C GLY A 82 20.39 -26.63 28.40
N ARG A 83 19.74 -26.84 27.25
CA ARG A 83 19.73 -28.13 26.53
C ARG A 83 20.69 -28.14 25.35
N ASP A 84 20.52 -27.19 24.42
CA ASP A 84 21.22 -27.15 23.13
C ASP A 84 22.39 -26.15 23.16
N ILE A 85 22.17 -25.02 23.85
CA ILE A 85 23.16 -23.97 24.09
C ILE A 85 23.28 -23.72 25.59
N GLN A 86 24.49 -23.47 26.09
CA GLN A 86 24.75 -23.14 27.49
C GLN A 86 24.98 -21.64 27.65
N ARG A 87 24.74 -21.11 28.86
CA ARG A 87 24.97 -19.68 29.17
C ARG A 87 26.38 -19.22 28.78
N ASN A 88 27.40 -20.03 29.08
CA ASN A 88 28.78 -19.70 28.75
C ASN A 88 29.04 -19.65 27.24
N ASP A 89 28.33 -20.45 26.43
CA ASP A 89 28.47 -20.39 24.98
C ASP A 89 28.02 -19.02 24.45
N LEU A 90 26.91 -18.51 24.99
CA LEU A 90 26.37 -17.19 24.62
C LEU A 90 27.30 -16.05 25.07
N LEU A 91 27.79 -16.10 26.30
CA LEU A 91 28.72 -15.09 26.82
C LEU A 91 30.07 -15.11 26.10
N ASP A 92 30.49 -16.25 25.56
CA ASP A 92 31.71 -16.34 24.76
C ASP A 92 31.53 -15.75 23.34
N GLN A 93 30.37 -15.97 22.71
CA GLN A 93 30.12 -15.61 21.31
C GLN A 93 29.56 -14.20 21.09
N TYR A 94 28.79 -13.67 22.04
CA TYR A 94 28.06 -12.41 21.88
C TYR A 94 28.63 -11.29 22.76
N ASP A 95 28.43 -10.04 22.34
CA ASP A 95 28.80 -8.87 23.11
C ASP A 95 27.90 -8.67 24.34
N ALA A 96 26.62 -9.00 24.21
CA ALA A 96 25.68 -9.09 25.32
C ALA A 96 24.55 -10.08 25.04
N VAL A 97 23.98 -10.61 26.13
CA VAL A 97 22.86 -11.55 26.14
C VAL A 97 21.66 -10.89 26.81
N VAL A 98 20.52 -10.86 26.13
CA VAL A 98 19.26 -10.31 26.64
C VAL A 98 18.24 -11.42 26.84
N TYR A 99 17.90 -11.70 28.10
CA TYR A 99 16.88 -12.67 28.47
C TYR A 99 15.47 -12.06 28.33
N ALA A 100 14.68 -12.64 27.44
CA ALA A 100 13.31 -12.22 27.06
C ALA A 100 12.30 -13.39 27.16
N THR A 101 12.59 -14.42 27.95
CA THR A 101 11.85 -15.69 28.07
C THR A 101 10.42 -15.56 28.61
N GLY A 102 10.05 -14.39 29.16
CA GLY A 102 8.68 -14.11 29.61
C GLY A 102 8.27 -14.90 30.86
N GLY A 103 6.95 -15.11 31.03
CA GLY A 103 6.37 -15.90 32.12
C GLY A 103 5.73 -17.17 31.58
N SER A 104 6.42 -18.30 31.71
CA SER A 104 6.06 -19.61 31.15
C SER A 104 5.12 -20.43 32.04
N LYS A 105 5.02 -20.11 33.34
CA LYS A 105 4.24 -20.86 34.32
C LYS A 105 3.25 -19.99 35.07
N SER A 106 2.12 -20.57 35.46
CA SER A 106 1.19 -19.94 36.41
C SER A 106 1.74 -20.05 37.82
N ARG A 107 1.48 -19.04 38.66
CA ARG A 107 1.73 -19.15 40.09
C ARG A 107 0.86 -20.26 40.68
N PRO A 108 1.42 -21.15 41.54
CA PRO A 108 0.68 -22.27 42.10
C PRO A 108 -0.45 -21.78 43.01
N LEU A 109 -1.57 -22.52 42.99
CA LEU A 109 -2.67 -22.29 43.92
C LEU A 109 -2.38 -23.05 45.23
N SER A 110 -1.87 -22.34 46.24
CA SER A 110 -1.42 -22.94 47.51
C SER A 110 -2.58 -23.15 48.51
N ILE A 111 -3.57 -23.97 48.14
CA ILE A 111 -4.66 -24.39 49.03
C ILE A 111 -4.80 -25.92 49.02
N PRO A 112 -5.32 -26.56 50.08
CA PRO A 112 -5.59 -27.99 50.08
C PRO A 112 -6.56 -28.38 48.95
N GLY A 113 -6.25 -29.45 48.21
CA GLY A 113 -7.08 -29.95 47.09
C GLY A 113 -6.80 -29.29 45.74
N ALA A 114 -5.84 -28.37 45.64
CA ALA A 114 -5.45 -27.75 44.37
C ALA A 114 -4.79 -28.73 43.38
N GLU A 115 -4.33 -29.89 43.86
CA GLU A 115 -3.73 -30.99 43.10
C GLU A 115 -4.76 -31.95 42.47
N LEU A 116 -6.05 -31.77 42.76
CA LEU A 116 -7.12 -32.60 42.18
C LEU A 116 -7.19 -32.44 40.65
N PRO A 117 -7.64 -33.48 39.92
CA PRO A 117 -7.72 -33.43 38.46
C PRO A 117 -8.73 -32.39 37.96
N ASN A 118 -8.52 -31.88 36.75
CA ASN A 118 -9.32 -30.82 36.10
C ASN A 118 -9.25 -29.46 36.82
N ILE A 119 -8.14 -29.21 37.51
CA ILE A 119 -7.74 -27.91 38.06
C ILE A 119 -6.47 -27.47 37.33
N PHE A 120 -6.50 -26.29 36.71
CA PHE A 120 -5.40 -25.83 35.85
C PHE A 120 -4.95 -24.41 36.17
N GLY A 121 -3.65 -24.15 36.01
CA GLY A 121 -3.15 -22.79 35.91
C GLY A 121 -3.55 -22.15 34.59
N SER A 122 -3.75 -20.83 34.58
CA SER A 122 -4.10 -20.09 33.36
C SER A 122 -3.11 -20.31 32.21
N SER A 123 -1.80 -20.40 32.47
CA SER A 123 -0.77 -20.69 31.45
C SER A 123 -1.02 -22.00 30.72
N THR A 124 -1.33 -23.05 31.47
CA THR A 124 -1.65 -24.39 30.95
C THR A 124 -2.95 -24.37 30.15
N PHE A 125 -4.01 -23.76 30.69
CA PHE A 125 -5.32 -23.72 30.05
C PHE A 125 -5.34 -22.86 28.77
N VAL A 126 -4.72 -21.67 28.83
CA VAL A 126 -4.56 -20.77 27.69
C VAL A 126 -3.66 -21.41 26.64
N GLY A 127 -2.55 -22.03 27.06
CA GLY A 127 -1.68 -22.79 26.19
C GLY A 127 -2.41 -23.92 25.47
N TRP A 128 -3.30 -24.64 26.15
CA TRP A 128 -4.10 -25.71 25.57
C TRP A 128 -5.00 -25.21 24.44
N TYR A 129 -5.85 -24.19 24.67
CA TYR A 129 -6.74 -23.72 23.61
C TYR A 129 -5.99 -23.00 22.47
N ASN A 130 -4.81 -22.42 22.75
CA ASN A 130 -3.97 -21.81 21.73
C ASN A 130 -3.06 -22.81 21.00
N GLY A 131 -3.04 -24.07 21.40
CA GLY A 131 -2.23 -25.10 20.75
C GLY A 131 -0.74 -25.05 21.08
N HIS A 132 -0.37 -24.58 22.28
CA HIS A 132 1.01 -24.62 22.75
C HIS A 132 1.50 -26.07 22.86
N PRO A 133 2.66 -26.43 22.29
CA PRO A 133 3.07 -27.84 22.20
C PRO A 133 3.17 -28.59 23.53
N ASP A 134 3.66 -27.93 24.59
CA ASP A 134 3.72 -28.53 25.93
C ASP A 134 2.34 -28.91 26.50
N GLN A 135 1.26 -28.31 25.98
CA GLN A 135 -0.13 -28.53 26.43
C GLN A 135 -0.97 -29.29 25.41
N SER A 136 -0.36 -29.78 24.31
CA SER A 136 -1.05 -30.50 23.23
C SER A 136 -1.76 -31.79 23.67
N LYS A 137 -1.33 -32.38 24.79
CA LYS A 137 -1.91 -33.61 25.37
C LYS A 137 -2.85 -33.34 26.54
N LEU A 138 -3.12 -32.07 26.88
CA LEU A 138 -3.99 -31.74 27.99
C LEU A 138 -5.43 -32.18 27.69
N SER A 139 -5.98 -33.01 28.58
CA SER A 139 -7.40 -33.39 28.54
C SER A 139 -8.17 -32.53 29.53
N VAL A 140 -9.06 -31.68 29.02
CA VAL A 140 -9.92 -30.80 29.82
C VAL A 140 -11.34 -31.33 29.79
N ASP A 141 -11.90 -31.62 30.96
CA ASP A 141 -13.30 -32.04 31.09
C ASP A 141 -14.21 -30.80 31.19
N LEU A 142 -15.05 -30.60 30.17
CA LEU A 142 -16.03 -29.52 30.05
C LEU A 142 -17.49 -30.02 30.22
N SER A 143 -17.68 -31.23 30.77
CA SER A 143 -18.99 -31.87 30.90
C SER A 143 -19.87 -31.30 32.03
N SER A 144 -19.28 -30.50 32.93
CA SER A 144 -20.01 -29.84 34.01
C SER A 144 -20.74 -28.58 33.56
N GLN A 145 -21.85 -28.26 34.23
CA GLN A 145 -22.63 -27.05 33.97
C GLN A 145 -21.94 -25.76 34.44
N THR A 146 -21.01 -25.85 35.40
CA THR A 146 -20.36 -24.69 36.03
C THR A 146 -18.84 -24.82 36.00
N ALA A 147 -18.16 -23.76 35.57
CA ALA A 147 -16.71 -23.60 35.64
C ALA A 147 -16.33 -22.42 36.54
N VAL A 148 -15.23 -22.53 37.26
CA VAL A 148 -14.71 -21.46 38.12
C VAL A 148 -13.37 -20.95 37.60
N VAL A 149 -13.22 -19.64 37.54
CA VAL A 149 -11.97 -18.96 37.23
C VAL A 149 -11.56 -18.11 38.43
N ILE A 150 -10.45 -18.46 39.09
CA ILE A 150 -9.91 -17.74 40.25
C ILE A 150 -8.96 -16.66 39.72
N GLY A 151 -9.42 -15.41 39.70
CA GLY A 151 -8.69 -14.28 39.13
C GLY A 151 -9.63 -13.26 38.51
N MET A 152 -9.15 -12.03 38.37
CA MET A 152 -9.95 -10.90 37.87
C MET A 152 -9.09 -9.93 37.05
N GLY A 153 -8.30 -10.49 36.12
CA GLY A 153 -7.48 -9.76 35.15
C GLY A 153 -7.82 -10.17 33.72
N ASN A 154 -7.20 -9.55 32.71
CA ASN A 154 -7.51 -9.81 31.29
C ASN A 154 -7.54 -11.30 30.93
N VAL A 155 -6.53 -12.06 31.34
CA VAL A 155 -6.48 -13.51 31.10
C VAL A 155 -7.66 -14.27 31.70
N ALA A 156 -8.15 -13.85 32.88
CA ALA A 156 -9.32 -14.47 33.51
C ALA A 156 -10.59 -14.21 32.70
N LEU A 157 -10.76 -12.98 32.20
CA LEU A 157 -11.87 -12.58 31.33
C LEU A 157 -11.80 -13.31 29.99
N ASP A 158 -10.62 -13.47 29.42
CA ASP A 158 -10.40 -14.24 28.18
C ASP A 158 -10.81 -15.71 28.35
N ILE A 159 -10.40 -16.34 29.45
CA ILE A 159 -10.80 -17.72 29.76
C ILE A 159 -12.32 -17.81 29.91
N ALA A 160 -12.94 -16.88 30.64
CA ALA A 160 -14.40 -16.86 30.81
C ALA A 160 -15.13 -16.72 29.47
N ARG A 161 -14.66 -15.82 28.61
CA ARG A 161 -15.19 -15.58 27.26
C ARG A 161 -15.06 -16.84 26.39
N MET A 162 -13.89 -17.45 26.32
CA MET A 162 -13.65 -18.68 25.56
C MET A 162 -14.57 -19.85 25.98
N LEU A 163 -14.92 -19.94 27.27
CA LEU A 163 -15.82 -20.98 27.80
C LEU A 163 -17.30 -20.74 27.41
N VAL A 164 -17.70 -19.49 27.16
CA VAL A 164 -19.10 -19.15 26.83
C VAL A 164 -19.37 -18.98 25.35
N LEU A 165 -18.37 -18.62 24.52
CA LEU A 165 -18.53 -18.47 23.07
C LEU A 165 -19.19 -19.71 22.43
N SER A 166 -19.95 -19.48 21.35
CA SER A 166 -20.60 -20.55 20.61
C SER A 166 -19.60 -21.34 19.76
N SER A 167 -19.95 -22.58 19.40
CA SER A 167 -19.11 -23.39 18.51
C SER A 167 -18.91 -22.73 17.15
N GLU A 168 -19.92 -22.05 16.61
CA GLU A 168 -19.84 -21.36 15.32
C GLU A 168 -18.86 -20.17 15.37
N GLN A 169 -18.84 -19.44 16.49
CA GLN A 169 -17.90 -18.33 16.69
C GLN A 169 -16.47 -18.86 16.79
N LEU A 170 -16.26 -19.89 17.60
CA LEU A 170 -14.94 -20.50 17.80
C LEU A 170 -14.39 -21.16 16.52
N GLU A 171 -15.26 -21.74 15.70
CA GLU A 171 -14.91 -22.36 14.41
C GLU A 171 -14.28 -21.39 13.42
N LYS A 172 -14.45 -20.08 13.57
CA LYS A 172 -13.86 -19.06 12.68
C LYS A 172 -12.50 -18.55 13.20
N THR A 173 -12.07 -18.98 14.38
CA THR A 173 -10.83 -18.53 15.06
C THR A 173 -9.65 -19.48 14.83
N ASP A 174 -8.45 -19.11 15.31
CA ASP A 174 -7.23 -19.95 15.28
C ASP A 174 -7.07 -20.85 16.53
N VAL A 175 -8.19 -21.24 17.15
CA VAL A 175 -8.23 -22.19 18.28
C VAL A 175 -7.70 -23.57 17.85
N ALA A 176 -7.02 -24.27 18.75
CA ALA A 176 -6.50 -25.62 18.49
C ALA A 176 -7.65 -26.62 18.27
N ASP A 177 -7.46 -27.57 17.35
CA ASP A 177 -8.51 -28.53 16.95
C ASP A 177 -8.99 -29.41 18.12
N GLU A 178 -8.07 -29.84 18.98
CA GLU A 178 -8.42 -30.64 20.17
C GLU A 178 -9.27 -29.82 21.15
N ALA A 179 -8.93 -28.55 21.35
CA ALA A 179 -9.68 -27.66 22.21
C ALA A 179 -11.04 -27.29 21.62
N LEU A 180 -11.11 -27.02 20.31
CA LEU A 180 -12.36 -26.78 19.60
C LEU A 180 -13.31 -27.97 19.70
N SER A 181 -12.78 -29.19 19.58
CA SER A 181 -13.56 -30.42 19.74
C SER A 181 -14.13 -30.55 21.15
N ALA A 182 -13.36 -30.19 22.17
CA ALA A 182 -13.84 -30.14 23.55
C ALA A 182 -14.89 -29.04 23.75
N PHE A 183 -14.67 -27.82 23.22
CA PHE A 183 -15.63 -26.72 23.32
C PHE A 183 -16.98 -27.05 22.67
N LYS A 184 -16.98 -27.77 21.53
CA LYS A 184 -18.20 -28.27 20.88
C LYS A 184 -19.02 -29.21 21.76
N GLN A 185 -18.37 -29.95 22.65
CA GLN A 185 -19.00 -30.90 23.58
C GLN A 185 -19.24 -30.29 24.96
N SER A 186 -18.90 -29.02 25.16
CA SER A 186 -19.01 -28.33 26.44
C SER A 186 -20.46 -28.25 26.90
N SER A 187 -20.70 -28.61 28.15
CA SER A 187 -22.00 -28.46 28.83
C SER A 187 -22.03 -27.24 29.75
N ILE A 188 -20.99 -26.40 29.73
CA ILE A 188 -20.87 -25.24 30.60
C ILE A 188 -21.94 -24.20 30.24
N GLN A 189 -22.75 -23.86 31.24
CA GLN A 189 -23.77 -22.82 31.19
C GLN A 189 -23.43 -21.61 32.05
N GLU A 190 -22.57 -21.78 33.07
CA GLU A 190 -22.17 -20.71 33.96
C GLU A 190 -20.67 -20.71 34.23
N VAL A 191 -20.03 -19.56 34.08
CA VAL A 191 -18.64 -19.32 34.48
C VAL A 191 -18.59 -18.34 35.63
N ILE A 192 -17.92 -18.70 36.72
CA ILE A 192 -17.83 -17.87 37.92
C ILE A 192 -16.40 -17.33 38.07
N LEU A 193 -16.26 -16.02 38.01
CA LEU A 193 -15.00 -15.29 38.23
C LEU A 193 -14.89 -14.87 39.69
N ILE A 194 -13.82 -15.29 40.37
CA ILE A 194 -13.63 -15.05 41.81
C ILE A 194 -12.44 -14.15 42.04
N ALA A 195 -12.66 -13.04 42.76
CA ALA A 195 -11.62 -12.12 43.21
C ALA A 195 -11.54 -12.08 44.74
N ARG A 196 -10.30 -12.18 45.26
CA ARG A 196 -10.04 -12.03 46.70
C ARG A 196 -10.15 -10.59 47.22
N ARG A 197 -10.18 -9.60 46.32
CA ARG A 197 -10.28 -8.15 46.63
C ARG A 197 -11.56 -7.57 46.04
N GLY A 198 -11.83 -6.30 46.31
CA GLY A 198 -13.02 -5.59 45.83
C GLY A 198 -12.88 -5.10 44.38
N ILE A 199 -13.95 -4.52 43.86
CA ILE A 199 -14.05 -4.05 42.46
C ILE A 199 -13.00 -3.01 42.07
N ALA A 200 -12.55 -2.18 43.03
CA ALA A 200 -11.56 -1.14 42.79
C ALA A 200 -10.14 -1.70 42.57
N GLU A 201 -9.91 -2.96 42.96
CA GLU A 201 -8.62 -3.64 42.85
C GLU A 201 -8.63 -4.70 41.73
N ALA A 202 -9.68 -4.73 40.89
CA ALA A 202 -9.73 -5.58 39.71
C ALA A 202 -8.64 -5.20 38.71
N ALA A 203 -7.98 -6.21 38.13
CA ALA A 203 -6.79 -6.03 37.29
C ALA A 203 -7.09 -6.11 35.79
N PHE A 204 -8.37 -6.22 35.40
CA PHE A 204 -8.74 -6.17 33.99
C PHE A 204 -8.77 -4.73 33.48
N THR A 205 -8.52 -4.56 32.19
CA THR A 205 -8.64 -3.26 31.52
C THR A 205 -10.09 -2.99 31.10
N PRO A 206 -10.51 -1.72 30.98
CA PRO A 206 -11.87 -1.37 30.54
C PRO A 206 -12.27 -2.02 29.22
N LYS A 207 -11.34 -2.04 28.25
CA LYS A 207 -11.56 -2.63 26.92
C LYS A 207 -11.91 -4.12 26.99
N GLU A 208 -11.28 -4.90 27.88
CA GLU A 208 -11.59 -6.33 27.99
C GLU A 208 -12.98 -6.57 28.61
N LEU A 209 -13.38 -5.72 29.56
CA LEU A 209 -14.72 -5.79 30.13
C LEU A 209 -15.79 -5.38 29.10
N GLU A 210 -15.53 -4.34 28.30
CA GLU A 210 -16.41 -3.91 27.20
C GLU A 210 -16.63 -5.02 26.17
N GLN A 211 -15.58 -5.78 25.83
CA GLN A 211 -15.71 -6.91 24.92
C GLN A 211 -16.63 -8.01 25.46
N LEU A 212 -16.52 -8.35 26.76
CA LEU A 212 -17.46 -9.26 27.40
C LEU A 212 -18.90 -8.71 27.39
N MET A 213 -19.06 -7.40 27.59
CA MET A 213 -20.36 -6.72 27.57
C MET A 213 -21.01 -6.67 26.18
N GLY A 214 -20.22 -6.85 25.11
CA GLY A 214 -20.67 -6.91 23.72
C GLY A 214 -21.14 -8.29 23.26
N LEU A 215 -21.16 -9.30 24.15
CA LEU A 215 -21.73 -10.61 23.84
C LEU A 215 -23.26 -10.59 24.04
N ASP A 216 -24.02 -10.61 22.94
CA ASP A 216 -25.48 -10.50 22.98
C ASP A 216 -26.19 -11.72 23.62
N ASP A 217 -25.52 -12.89 23.61
CA ASP A 217 -26.07 -14.18 24.05
C ASP A 217 -25.56 -14.64 25.44
N VAL A 218 -24.94 -13.74 26.21
CA VAL A 218 -24.37 -14.06 27.53
C VAL A 218 -24.85 -13.06 28.59
N ASP A 219 -25.44 -13.57 29.69
CA ASP A 219 -25.83 -12.75 30.83
C ASP A 219 -24.61 -12.51 31.75
N LEU A 220 -24.32 -11.25 32.06
CA LEU A 220 -23.29 -10.85 33.02
C LEU A 220 -23.94 -10.53 34.37
N ILE A 221 -23.49 -11.19 35.44
CA ILE A 221 -24.11 -11.14 36.78
C ILE A 221 -23.10 -10.64 37.82
N ILE A 222 -23.48 -9.62 38.58
CA ILE A 222 -22.72 -9.12 39.73
C ILE A 222 -23.67 -8.87 40.90
N ASP A 223 -23.26 -9.19 42.13
CA ASP A 223 -24.03 -8.89 43.33
C ASP A 223 -23.96 -7.39 43.64
N ALA A 224 -25.11 -6.78 43.92
CA ALA A 224 -25.18 -5.37 44.30
C ALA A 224 -24.38 -5.06 45.59
N ASN A 225 -24.24 -6.02 46.49
CA ASN A 225 -23.44 -5.88 47.71
C ASN A 225 -21.93 -5.79 47.43
N ASP A 226 -21.46 -6.39 46.33
CA ASP A 226 -20.06 -6.30 45.89
C ASP A 226 -19.71 -4.93 45.28
N LEU A 227 -20.72 -4.12 44.93
CA LEU A 227 -20.55 -2.77 44.42
C LEU A 227 -20.41 -1.69 45.49
N ALA A 228 -20.59 -2.04 46.77
CA ALA A 228 -20.47 -1.10 47.89
C ALA A 228 -19.02 -0.64 48.08
N LEU A 229 -18.73 0.63 47.76
CA LEU A 229 -17.44 1.27 47.98
C LEU A 229 -17.48 2.11 49.27
N ASP A 230 -16.39 2.07 50.04
CA ASP A 230 -16.19 2.93 51.21
C ASP A 230 -16.12 4.42 50.79
N GLN A 231 -16.66 5.35 51.59
CA GLN A 231 -16.77 6.78 51.26
C GLN A 231 -15.41 7.44 51.02
N GLN A 232 -14.33 6.96 51.66
CA GLN A 232 -12.96 7.42 51.40
C GLN A 232 -12.41 6.99 50.02
N LYS A 233 -12.92 5.90 49.41
CA LYS A 233 -12.48 5.43 48.08
C LYS A 233 -13.02 6.30 46.95
N ILE A 234 -14.20 6.90 47.11
CA ILE A 234 -14.84 7.74 46.07
C ILE A 234 -13.96 8.96 45.75
N VAL A 235 -13.32 9.56 46.76
CA VAL A 235 -12.48 10.77 46.62
C VAL A 235 -11.17 10.49 45.87
N HIS A 236 -10.52 9.35 46.11
CA HIS A 236 -9.26 8.99 45.42
C HIS A 236 -9.45 8.55 43.97
N THR A 237 -10.62 8.00 43.61
CA THR A 237 -10.95 7.63 42.22
C THR A 237 -11.24 8.81 41.30
N GLU A 238 -11.26 10.05 41.81
CA GLU A 238 -11.46 11.27 41.01
C GLU A 238 -10.15 11.85 40.44
N LEU A 239 -8.99 11.35 40.85
CA LEU A 239 -7.69 11.77 40.30
C LEU A 239 -7.44 11.17 38.90
N PRO A 240 -6.78 11.90 37.98
CA PRO A 240 -6.56 11.43 36.59
C PRO A 240 -5.84 10.08 36.48
N GLU A 241 -4.94 9.79 37.41
CA GLU A 241 -4.15 8.55 37.47
C GLU A 241 -4.97 7.28 37.78
N PHE A 242 -6.22 7.40 38.24
CA PHE A 242 -7.13 6.29 38.50
C PHE A 242 -8.29 6.19 37.49
N SER A 243 -8.13 6.81 36.32
CA SER A 243 -9.16 6.85 35.26
C SER A 243 -9.64 5.46 34.80
N GLU A 244 -8.74 4.50 34.63
CA GLU A 244 -9.11 3.11 34.26
C GLU A 244 -9.98 2.44 35.34
N VAL A 245 -9.63 2.63 36.62
CA VAL A 245 -10.38 2.07 37.75
C VAL A 245 -11.80 2.66 37.79
N LYS A 246 -11.94 3.97 37.55
CA LYS A 246 -13.24 4.65 37.47
C LYS A 246 -14.10 4.11 36.34
N GLN A 247 -13.51 3.88 35.16
CA GLN A 247 -14.22 3.28 34.03
C GLN A 247 -14.69 1.86 34.34
N ASN A 248 -13.82 1.01 34.90
CA ASN A 248 -14.18 -0.36 35.31
C ASN A 248 -15.37 -0.38 36.29
N ILE A 249 -15.35 0.49 37.31
CA ILE A 249 -16.45 0.59 38.28
C ILE A 249 -17.76 0.99 37.59
N ASN A 250 -17.72 1.94 36.65
CA ASN A 250 -18.91 2.37 35.91
C ASN A 250 -19.46 1.25 35.03
N LEU A 251 -18.60 0.50 34.32
CA LEU A 251 -19.01 -0.64 33.51
C LEU A 251 -19.64 -1.74 34.36
N LEU A 252 -19.06 -2.07 35.53
CA LEU A 252 -19.64 -3.04 36.46
C LEU A 252 -21.00 -2.59 37.03
N LYS A 253 -21.20 -1.28 37.28
CA LYS A 253 -22.51 -0.72 37.65
C LYS A 253 -23.53 -0.86 36.52
N VAL A 254 -23.11 -0.59 35.27
CA VAL A 254 -23.98 -0.82 34.11
C VAL A 254 -24.39 -2.28 34.03
N ILE A 255 -23.46 -3.22 34.23
CA ILE A 255 -23.75 -4.66 34.28
C ILE A 255 -24.80 -4.98 35.34
N SER A 256 -24.68 -4.44 36.56
CA SER A 256 -25.66 -4.68 37.64
C SER A 256 -27.06 -4.15 37.37
N GLN A 257 -27.19 -3.18 36.46
CA GLN A 257 -28.44 -2.52 36.12
C GLN A 257 -29.09 -3.11 34.87
N ARG A 258 -28.39 -3.98 34.11
CA ARG A 258 -28.96 -4.65 32.94
C ARG A 258 -30.09 -5.59 33.41
N GLN A 259 -31.24 -5.52 32.73
CA GLN A 259 -32.34 -6.46 32.95
C GLN A 259 -31.84 -7.87 32.65
N GLN A 260 -31.92 -8.76 33.64
CA GLN A 260 -31.61 -10.17 33.47
C GLN A 260 -32.74 -10.84 32.70
N SER A 261 -32.39 -11.82 31.88
CA SER A 261 -33.35 -12.56 31.08
C SER A 261 -34.26 -13.41 31.99
N ASP A 262 -35.48 -12.95 32.31
CA ASP A 262 -36.47 -13.71 33.10
C ASP A 262 -37.05 -14.93 32.34
N ASN A 263 -36.72 -15.09 31.06
CA ASN A 263 -37.27 -16.13 30.19
C ASN A 263 -36.38 -17.37 30.13
N ILE A 264 -36.83 -18.43 30.81
CA ILE A 264 -36.35 -19.82 30.71
C ILE A 264 -36.31 -20.33 29.25
N GLN A 265 -36.98 -19.65 28.30
CA GLN A 265 -37.04 -20.02 26.89
C GLN A 265 -35.80 -19.65 26.04
N GLN A 266 -34.87 -18.81 26.50
CA GLN A 266 -33.72 -18.37 25.66
C GLN A 266 -32.39 -19.09 25.91
N ASN A 267 -32.26 -19.96 26.92
CA ASN A 267 -31.07 -20.82 27.12
C ASN A 267 -29.70 -20.08 27.03
N LYS A 268 -29.62 -18.82 27.50
CA LYS A 268 -28.40 -18.02 27.47
C LYS A 268 -27.40 -18.47 28.55
N LYS A 269 -26.11 -18.50 28.19
CA LYS A 269 -25.01 -18.77 29.14
C LYS A 269 -24.79 -17.57 30.06
N ARG A 270 -24.10 -17.77 31.19
CA ARG A 270 -23.92 -16.74 32.23
C ARG A 270 -22.47 -16.61 32.66
N ILE A 271 -22.03 -15.39 32.93
CA ILE A 271 -20.77 -15.10 33.63
C ILE A 271 -21.09 -14.36 34.92
N ARG A 272 -20.70 -14.94 36.07
CA ARG A 272 -20.93 -14.35 37.40
C ARG A 272 -19.63 -13.84 37.99
N PHE A 273 -19.62 -12.60 38.45
CA PHE A 273 -18.52 -11.98 39.18
C PHE A 273 -18.75 -12.09 40.69
N ILE A 274 -17.77 -12.59 41.42
CA ILE A 274 -17.76 -12.65 42.89
C ILE A 274 -16.51 -11.93 43.39
N PHE A 275 -16.69 -10.85 44.15
CA PHE A 275 -15.61 -10.08 44.74
C PHE A 275 -15.46 -10.39 46.23
N CYS A 276 -14.34 -9.98 46.83
CA CYS A 276 -14.08 -10.13 48.25
C CYS A 276 -14.22 -11.58 48.77
N HIS A 277 -13.84 -12.59 47.97
CA HIS A 277 -13.86 -14.00 48.39
C HIS A 277 -12.52 -14.70 48.10
N SER A 278 -11.99 -15.40 49.09
CA SER A 278 -10.81 -16.25 48.94
C SER A 278 -11.20 -17.73 48.93
N PRO A 279 -10.55 -18.57 48.12
CA PRO A 279 -10.69 -20.02 48.23
C PRO A 279 -9.96 -20.54 49.48
N ASP A 280 -10.66 -21.34 50.30
CA ASP A 280 -10.11 -21.97 51.50
C ASP A 280 -9.46 -23.33 51.17
N TYR A 281 -10.24 -24.23 50.57
CA TYR A 281 -9.82 -25.57 50.14
C TYR A 281 -10.80 -26.12 49.09
N ILE A 282 -10.41 -27.21 48.44
CA ILE A 282 -11.21 -27.93 47.45
C ILE A 282 -11.36 -29.37 47.93
N ASP A 283 -12.58 -29.90 47.91
CA ASP A 283 -12.84 -31.33 48.12
C ASP A 283 -13.56 -31.91 46.89
N ASN A 284 -13.67 -33.25 46.85
CA ASN A 284 -14.43 -33.96 45.84
C ASN A 284 -15.32 -35.06 46.43
N ASP A 285 -16.45 -35.31 45.78
CA ASP A 285 -17.32 -36.43 46.13
C ASP A 285 -16.80 -37.78 45.60
N VAL A 286 -17.52 -38.87 45.91
CA VAL A 286 -17.19 -40.24 45.47
C VAL A 286 -17.16 -40.42 43.94
N ASN A 287 -17.80 -39.51 43.19
CA ASN A 287 -17.82 -39.51 41.73
C ASN A 287 -16.78 -38.54 41.13
N GLY A 288 -15.99 -37.86 41.98
CA GLY A 288 -14.97 -36.90 41.57
C GLY A 288 -15.47 -35.48 41.29
N HIS A 289 -16.74 -35.16 41.59
CA HIS A 289 -17.25 -33.80 41.48
C HIS A 289 -16.63 -32.92 42.56
N LYS A 290 -16.10 -31.76 42.15
CA LYS A 290 -15.37 -30.86 43.04
C LYS A 290 -16.27 -29.78 43.65
N THR A 291 -16.05 -29.50 44.93
CA THR A 291 -16.65 -28.36 45.64
C THR A 291 -15.55 -27.40 46.08
N LEU A 292 -15.66 -26.14 45.65
CA LEU A 292 -14.79 -25.06 46.08
C LEU A 292 -15.40 -24.37 47.30
N HIS A 293 -14.67 -24.39 48.41
CA HIS A 293 -15.06 -23.70 49.64
C HIS A 293 -14.46 -22.30 49.64
N LEU A 294 -15.29 -21.27 49.82
CA LEU A 294 -14.90 -19.87 49.84
C LEU A 294 -15.14 -19.26 51.22
N THR A 295 -14.27 -18.33 51.59
CA THR A 295 -14.48 -17.43 52.73
C THR A 295 -14.51 -15.99 52.26
N ARG A 296 -15.46 -15.21 52.79
CA ARG A 296 -15.56 -13.78 52.50
C ARG A 296 -14.44 -13.01 53.19
N ASN A 297 -13.86 -12.05 52.49
CA ASN A 297 -12.78 -11.18 52.96
C ASN A 297 -13.32 -9.78 53.31
N GLU A 298 -12.74 -9.21 54.37
CA GLU A 298 -12.74 -7.78 54.63
C GLU A 298 -11.42 -7.18 54.15
N ILE A 299 -11.49 -6.00 53.54
CA ILE A 299 -10.32 -5.26 53.06
C ILE A 299 -9.82 -4.36 54.19
N ILE A 300 -8.56 -4.54 54.60
CA ILE A 300 -7.91 -3.68 55.61
C ILE A 300 -6.84 -2.84 54.90
N ARG A 301 -6.83 -1.53 55.16
CA ARG A 301 -5.80 -0.61 54.70
C ARG A 301 -4.95 -0.17 55.88
N ASP A 302 -3.63 -0.17 55.70
CA ASP A 302 -2.72 0.49 56.63
C ASP A 302 -2.58 1.99 56.31
N ASP A 303 -1.90 2.72 57.19
CA ASP A 303 -1.71 4.17 57.09
C ASP A 303 -0.88 4.59 55.85
N ASP A 304 -0.14 3.65 55.24
CA ASP A 304 0.63 3.84 54.00
C ASP A 304 -0.21 3.51 52.74
N GLY A 305 -1.50 3.17 52.90
CA GLY A 305 -2.41 2.84 51.82
C GLY A 305 -2.22 1.44 51.22
N ARG A 306 -1.41 0.56 51.84
CA ARG A 306 -1.28 -0.83 51.41
C ARG A 306 -2.51 -1.63 51.83
N ILE A 307 -2.95 -2.47 50.91
CA ILE A 307 -4.15 -3.28 51.06
C ILE A 307 -3.78 -4.68 51.53
N SER A 308 -4.31 -5.07 52.68
CA SER A 308 -4.33 -6.44 53.18
C SER A 308 -5.76 -6.98 53.24
N ILE A 309 -5.90 -8.30 53.26
CA ILE A 309 -7.20 -8.98 53.35
C ILE A 309 -7.28 -9.73 54.68
N LYS A 310 -8.44 -9.67 55.34
CA LYS A 310 -8.75 -10.46 56.53
C LYS A 310 -9.97 -11.32 56.25
N THR A 311 -9.83 -12.63 56.38
CA THR A 311 -10.92 -13.59 56.21
C THR A 311 -11.94 -13.45 57.34
N THR A 312 -13.24 -13.43 57.01
CA THR A 312 -14.34 -13.40 57.97
C THR A 312 -14.77 -14.82 58.37
N ARG A 313 -15.89 -14.95 59.10
CA ARG A 313 -16.51 -16.25 59.40
C ARG A 313 -17.56 -16.68 58.36
N GLU A 314 -17.87 -15.83 57.39
CA GLU A 314 -18.87 -16.11 56.35
C GLU A 314 -18.27 -17.02 55.28
N LYS A 315 -18.91 -18.18 55.08
CA LYS A 315 -18.49 -19.21 54.12
C LYS A 315 -19.52 -19.43 53.04
N SER A 316 -19.07 -19.71 51.83
CA SER A 316 -19.91 -20.08 50.69
C SER A 316 -19.29 -21.26 49.92
N LEU A 317 -20.11 -21.96 49.14
CA LEU A 317 -19.75 -23.20 48.45
C LEU A 317 -20.09 -23.08 46.97
N ILE A 318 -19.19 -23.53 46.10
CA ILE A 318 -19.44 -23.58 44.66
C ILE A 318 -19.09 -24.97 44.13
N ASN A 319 -20.07 -25.64 43.53
CA ASN A 319 -19.86 -26.89 42.81
C ASN A 319 -19.37 -26.59 41.40
N ALA A 320 -18.14 -26.99 41.06
CA ALA A 320 -17.58 -26.78 39.73
C ALA A 320 -16.53 -27.84 39.41
N ASN A 321 -16.73 -28.57 38.31
CA ASN A 321 -15.79 -29.63 37.94
C ASN A 321 -14.55 -29.12 37.20
N LEU A 322 -14.62 -27.90 36.63
CA LEU A 322 -13.46 -27.20 36.05
C LEU A 322 -13.11 -25.99 36.94
N ILE A 323 -11.86 -25.92 37.38
CA ILE A 323 -11.33 -24.76 38.11
C ILE A 323 -10.05 -24.29 37.42
N VAL A 324 -9.99 -23.02 37.01
CA VAL A 324 -8.80 -22.42 36.39
C VAL A 324 -8.31 -21.26 37.24
N HIS A 325 -7.06 -21.28 37.69
CA HIS A 325 -6.50 -20.17 38.48
C HIS A 325 -5.63 -19.23 37.61
N ALA A 326 -6.07 -17.98 37.51
CA ALA A 326 -5.44 -16.88 36.78
C ALA A 326 -4.89 -15.82 37.75
N ILE A 327 -4.04 -16.26 38.69
CA ILE A 327 -3.49 -15.45 39.80
C ILE A 327 -2.09 -14.88 39.52
N GLY A 328 -1.69 -14.87 38.24
CA GLY A 328 -0.41 -14.35 37.75
C GLY A 328 0.51 -15.43 37.17
N TYR A 329 1.52 -14.96 36.43
CA TYR A 329 2.55 -15.80 35.81
C TYR A 329 3.91 -15.58 36.51
N GLN A 330 4.80 -16.55 36.36
CA GLN A 330 6.19 -16.52 36.80
C GLN A 330 7.10 -17.03 35.68
N GLY A 331 8.31 -16.49 35.59
CA GLY A 331 9.35 -17.01 34.71
C GLY A 331 10.02 -18.26 35.26
N ASP A 332 10.92 -18.85 34.47
CA ASP A 332 11.77 -19.96 34.88
C ASP A 332 13.17 -19.44 35.26
N ALA A 333 13.75 -20.03 36.31
CA ALA A 333 15.12 -19.79 36.69
C ALA A 333 16.08 -20.30 35.59
N ILE A 334 17.10 -19.50 35.27
CA ILE A 334 18.18 -19.88 34.36
C ILE A 334 19.37 -20.29 35.23
N GLU A 335 19.99 -21.42 34.89
CA GLU A 335 21.12 -21.95 35.67
C GLU A 335 22.23 -20.90 35.82
N ASN A 336 22.72 -20.72 37.06
CA ASN A 336 23.76 -19.75 37.42
C ASN A 336 23.40 -18.27 37.15
N VAL A 337 22.10 -17.94 37.02
CA VAL A 337 21.58 -16.56 36.98
C VAL A 337 20.75 -16.30 38.24
N ALA A 338 20.96 -15.15 38.87
CA ALA A 338 20.27 -14.78 40.10
C ALA A 338 18.75 -14.62 39.85
N PHE A 339 17.92 -15.32 40.63
CA PHE A 339 16.47 -15.40 40.41
C PHE A 339 15.70 -15.20 41.71
N ASP A 340 14.64 -14.39 41.66
CA ASP A 340 13.69 -14.21 42.76
C ASP A 340 12.54 -15.21 42.57
N GLU A 341 12.59 -16.32 43.31
CA GLU A 341 11.58 -17.38 43.28
C GLU A 341 10.18 -16.90 43.67
N GLN A 342 10.08 -15.88 44.54
CA GLN A 342 8.79 -15.38 45.00
C GLN A 342 8.12 -14.49 43.94
N ARG A 343 8.90 -13.66 43.26
CA ARG A 343 8.41 -12.78 42.20
C ARG A 343 8.36 -13.46 40.84
N GLY A 344 9.18 -14.49 40.62
CA GLY A 344 9.34 -15.21 39.36
C GLY A 344 10.11 -14.41 38.32
N VAL A 345 11.16 -13.69 38.72
CA VAL A 345 11.92 -12.77 37.86
C VAL A 345 13.43 -12.94 38.06
N ILE A 346 14.22 -12.62 37.03
CA ILE A 346 15.67 -12.50 37.15
C ILE A 346 15.99 -11.24 37.97
N LEU A 347 16.86 -11.38 38.97
CA LEU A 347 17.33 -10.25 39.77
C LEU A 347 18.14 -9.30 38.89
N ASN A 348 17.72 -8.03 38.87
CA ASN A 348 18.29 -7.03 37.98
C ASN A 348 18.19 -5.61 38.56
N GLN A 349 19.13 -4.76 38.14
CA GLN A 349 19.11 -3.32 38.35
C GLN A 349 18.97 -2.62 37.00
N GLN A 350 17.84 -1.92 36.79
CA GLN A 350 17.49 -1.25 35.51
C GLN A 350 17.52 -2.17 34.27
N GLY A 351 17.54 -3.49 34.45
CA GLY A 351 17.62 -4.47 33.36
C GLY A 351 18.98 -5.17 33.26
N ARG A 352 20.03 -4.67 33.92
CA ARG A 352 21.31 -5.39 34.05
C ARG A 352 21.17 -6.48 35.10
N VAL A 353 21.54 -7.72 34.78
CA VAL A 353 21.37 -8.89 35.66
C VAL A 353 22.37 -8.86 36.83
N ASP A 354 21.96 -9.21 38.05
CA ASP A 354 22.89 -9.29 39.19
C ASP A 354 23.69 -10.61 39.15
N ILE A 355 25.02 -10.55 39.28
CA ILE A 355 25.89 -11.74 39.33
C ILE A 355 26.14 -12.14 40.79
N VAL A 356 25.82 -13.40 41.13
CA VAL A 356 26.23 -14.02 42.40
C VAL A 356 27.55 -14.77 42.17
N ASN A 357 28.67 -14.24 42.67
CA ASN A 357 29.92 -15.01 42.72
C ASN A 357 29.84 -16.01 43.89
N HIS A 358 29.71 -17.30 43.59
CA HIS A 358 29.60 -18.38 44.58
C HIS A 358 30.87 -18.64 45.44
N SER A 359 31.85 -17.74 45.48
CA SER A 359 33.10 -17.94 46.23
C SER A 359 33.62 -16.77 47.06
N SER A 360 32.87 -15.68 47.27
CA SER A 360 33.26 -14.67 48.28
C SER A 360 32.17 -13.63 48.50
N GLN A 361 31.74 -13.46 49.76
CA GLN A 361 31.07 -12.24 50.25
C GLN A 361 32.05 -11.05 50.19
N VAL A 362 32.32 -10.53 48.99
CA VAL A 362 32.94 -9.23 48.77
C VAL A 362 32.32 -8.67 47.49
N LYS A 363 31.68 -7.50 47.56
CA LYS A 363 31.43 -6.68 46.38
C LYS A 363 32.80 -6.41 45.76
N SER A 364 33.14 -7.05 44.64
CA SER A 364 34.34 -6.70 43.90
C SER A 364 34.16 -5.30 43.34
N GLU A 365 34.67 -4.31 44.05
CA GLU A 365 35.02 -3.03 43.45
C GLU A 365 36.09 -3.32 42.39
N GLY A 366 35.68 -3.23 41.12
CA GLY A 366 36.51 -3.30 39.93
C GLY A 366 36.74 -4.69 39.35
N SER A 367 35.83 -5.20 38.50
CA SER A 367 36.20 -6.17 37.44
C SER A 367 35.07 -6.37 36.41
N ALA A 368 35.41 -6.27 35.11
CA ALA A 368 34.67 -6.69 33.90
C ALA A 368 33.23 -6.18 33.68
N LEU A 369 32.94 -5.74 32.45
CA LEU A 369 31.57 -5.40 32.02
C LEU A 369 30.67 -6.63 32.19
N ASN A 370 29.56 -6.47 32.90
CA ASN A 370 28.50 -7.48 32.96
C ASN A 370 27.70 -7.43 31.65
N GLN A 371 27.72 -8.53 30.89
CA GLN A 371 27.17 -8.63 29.53
C GLN A 371 25.74 -9.17 29.51
N GLU A 372 25.05 -9.25 30.65
CA GLU A 372 23.74 -9.89 30.76
C GLU A 372 22.64 -8.92 31.15
N TYR A 373 21.53 -9.01 30.41
CA TYR A 373 20.37 -8.14 30.57
C TYR A 373 19.08 -8.94 30.59
N ALA A 374 18.04 -8.41 31.24
CA ALA A 374 16.70 -8.98 31.28
C ALA A 374 15.67 -7.94 30.80
N VAL A 375 14.67 -8.40 30.04
CA VAL A 375 13.60 -7.55 29.48
C VAL A 375 12.22 -8.20 29.62
N GLY A 376 11.16 -7.38 29.71
CA GLY A 376 9.79 -7.89 29.74
C GLY A 376 9.40 -8.51 31.09
N TRP A 377 8.58 -9.57 31.05
CA TRP A 377 8.06 -10.20 32.27
C TRP A 377 9.14 -10.90 33.10
N ILE A 378 10.19 -11.46 32.48
CA ILE A 378 11.31 -12.05 33.23
C ILE A 378 12.10 -10.98 34.01
N LYS A 379 12.00 -9.69 33.63
CA LYS A 379 12.60 -8.54 34.34
C LYS A 379 11.70 -8.01 35.47
N ARG A 380 10.39 -7.87 35.21
CA ARG A 380 9.48 -7.05 36.05
C ARG A 380 8.32 -7.81 36.70
N GLY A 381 8.10 -9.05 36.26
CA GLY A 381 6.90 -9.84 36.57
C GLY A 381 5.81 -9.63 35.51
N ALA A 382 4.82 -10.52 35.51
CA ALA A 382 3.74 -10.53 34.53
C ALA A 382 2.67 -9.45 34.80
N SER A 383 3.00 -8.21 34.45
CA SER A 383 2.09 -7.06 34.52
C SER A 383 2.14 -6.21 33.25
N GLY A 384 1.04 -5.47 33.00
CA GLY A 384 0.86 -4.59 31.84
C GLY A 384 0.40 -5.29 30.56
N VAL A 385 0.08 -4.47 29.55
CA VAL A 385 -0.32 -4.91 28.20
C VAL A 385 0.89 -5.10 27.28
N ILE A 386 0.71 -5.69 26.08
CA ILE A 386 1.78 -5.92 25.09
C ILE A 386 2.63 -4.67 24.82
N GLY A 387 2.00 -3.49 24.69
CA GLY A 387 2.71 -2.21 24.49
C GLY A 387 3.66 -1.81 25.63
N SER A 388 3.47 -2.34 26.84
CA SER A 388 4.36 -2.12 27.98
C SER A 388 5.74 -2.76 27.76
N ASN A 389 5.81 -3.83 26.95
CA ASN A 389 7.05 -4.51 26.64
C ASN A 389 7.96 -3.67 25.74
N LYS A 390 7.39 -2.77 24.93
CA LYS A 390 8.15 -1.84 24.08
C LYS A 390 8.96 -0.85 24.91
N HIS A 391 8.32 -0.20 25.88
CA HIS A 391 9.00 0.71 26.82
C HIS A 391 10.05 -0.03 27.65
N CYS A 392 9.72 -1.25 28.13
CA CYS A 392 10.67 -2.06 28.89
C CYS A 392 11.92 -2.46 28.06
N ALA A 393 11.73 -2.75 26.77
CA ALA A 393 12.83 -3.01 25.85
C ALA A 393 13.69 -1.74 25.65
N GLN A 394 13.05 -0.59 25.47
CA GLN A 394 13.73 0.70 25.40
C GLN A 394 14.60 0.98 26.62
N ASP A 395 14.05 0.83 27.83
CA ASP A 395 14.80 1.04 29.07
C ASP A 395 16.01 0.10 29.18
N THR A 396 15.83 -1.16 28.79
CA THR A 396 16.89 -2.18 28.88
C THR A 396 18.00 -1.93 27.87
N VAL A 397 17.65 -1.55 26.63
CA VAL A 397 18.62 -1.22 25.58
C VAL A 397 19.36 0.08 25.90
N ASN A 398 18.67 1.08 26.47
CA ASN A 398 19.32 2.30 26.96
C ASN A 398 20.37 1.98 28.03
N GLN A 399 20.04 1.09 28.98
CA GLN A 399 21.00 0.65 29.98
C GLN A 399 22.18 -0.08 29.34
N LEU A 400 21.91 -1.04 28.45
CA LEU A 400 22.96 -1.76 27.71
C LEU A 400 23.92 -0.79 26.99
N ILE A 401 23.39 0.20 26.28
CA ILE A 401 24.22 1.19 25.57
C ILE A 401 25.05 2.02 26.56
N THR A 402 24.45 2.44 27.67
CA THR A 402 25.15 3.20 28.72
C THR A 402 26.37 2.41 29.22
N ASP A 403 26.19 1.12 29.46
CA ASP A 403 27.24 0.26 29.99
C ASP A 403 28.40 0.08 29.00
N PHE A 404 28.08 -0.04 27.72
CA PHE A 404 29.06 -0.16 26.64
C PHE A 404 29.85 1.14 26.44
N VAL A 405 29.17 2.29 26.54
CA VAL A 405 29.80 3.62 26.49
C VAL A 405 30.74 3.82 27.68
N ASP A 406 30.27 3.51 28.90
CA ASP A 406 31.08 3.63 30.12
C ASP A 406 32.31 2.71 30.11
N ALA A 407 32.20 1.54 29.48
CA ALA A 407 33.30 0.60 29.30
C ALA A 407 34.22 0.89 28.10
N ASN A 408 34.01 1.98 27.35
CA ASN A 408 34.77 2.34 26.14
C ASN A 408 34.82 1.22 25.06
N ILE A 409 33.78 0.41 24.95
CA ILE A 409 33.71 -0.66 23.94
C ILE A 409 33.27 -0.04 22.60
N SER A 410 34.17 -0.03 21.63
CA SER A 410 33.94 0.59 20.31
C SER A 410 33.87 -0.40 19.14
N SER A 411 34.19 -1.67 19.37
CA SER A 411 34.18 -2.74 18.36
C SER A 411 33.57 -4.02 18.91
N ALA A 412 32.89 -4.79 18.06
CA ALA A 412 32.36 -6.10 18.41
C ALA A 412 33.47 -7.08 18.83
N LYS A 413 33.11 -8.01 19.72
CA LYS A 413 33.95 -9.14 20.11
C LYS A 413 34.30 -9.97 18.87
N VAL A 414 35.54 -10.50 18.83
CA VAL A 414 35.95 -11.42 17.76
C VAL A 414 35.20 -12.74 17.94
N VAL A 415 34.26 -13.01 17.04
CA VAL A 415 33.48 -14.25 16.99
C VAL A 415 34.43 -15.41 16.68
N ARG A 416 34.48 -16.43 17.56
CA ARG A 416 35.35 -17.61 17.38
C ARG A 416 34.85 -18.54 16.26
N GLN A 417 33.53 -18.64 16.10
CA GLN A 417 32.83 -19.53 15.17
C GLN A 417 31.43 -18.97 14.91
N ASP A 418 30.88 -19.16 13.71
CA ASP A 418 29.49 -18.76 13.43
C ASP A 418 28.49 -19.63 14.22
N THR A 419 27.41 -19.02 14.69
CA THR A 419 26.37 -19.69 15.48
C THR A 419 25.71 -20.86 14.73
N GLU A 420 25.54 -20.75 13.42
CA GLU A 420 25.00 -21.85 12.61
C GLU A 420 25.93 -23.05 12.63
N ASP A 421 27.22 -22.82 12.35
CA ASP A 421 28.25 -23.88 12.39
C ASP A 421 28.32 -24.54 13.76
N PHE A 422 28.25 -23.73 14.82
CA PHE A 422 28.25 -24.20 16.20
C PHE A 422 27.06 -25.11 16.54
N LEU A 423 25.85 -24.76 16.09
CA LEU A 423 24.65 -25.59 16.29
C LEU A 423 24.71 -26.88 15.46
N VAL A 424 25.21 -26.79 14.23
CA VAL A 424 25.39 -27.95 13.33
C VAL A 424 26.40 -28.94 13.92
N GLU A 425 27.54 -28.48 14.44
CA GLU A 425 28.55 -29.33 15.09
C GLU A 425 28.01 -30.06 16.32
N ARG A 426 27.08 -29.43 17.05
CA ARG A 426 26.37 -30.06 18.19
C ARG A 426 25.18 -30.93 17.78
N ASN A 427 24.94 -31.09 16.48
CA ASN A 427 23.83 -31.86 15.92
C ASN A 427 22.46 -31.36 16.41
N VAL A 428 22.33 -30.03 16.57
CA VAL A 428 21.08 -29.36 16.96
C VAL A 428 20.31 -29.02 15.69
N GLU A 429 19.10 -29.55 15.57
CA GLU A 429 18.20 -29.19 14.48
C GLU A 429 17.50 -27.85 14.79
N TYR A 430 18.10 -26.76 14.35
CA TYR A 430 17.50 -25.44 14.46
C TYR A 430 16.58 -25.11 13.27
N ILE A 431 15.69 -24.14 13.49
CA ILE A 431 14.71 -23.64 12.54
C ILE A 431 14.98 -22.16 12.29
N SER A 432 15.28 -21.79 11.04
CA SER A 432 15.44 -20.39 10.66
C SER A 432 14.10 -19.68 10.56
N PHE A 433 14.09 -18.35 10.46
CA PHE A 433 12.84 -17.62 10.22
C PHE A 433 12.18 -18.03 8.89
N SER A 434 12.99 -18.32 7.87
CA SER A 434 12.51 -18.78 6.55
C SER A 434 11.88 -20.18 6.61
N ASP A 435 12.34 -21.02 7.53
CA ASP A 435 11.76 -22.34 7.77
C ASP A 435 10.43 -22.25 8.52
N TRP A 436 10.37 -21.37 9.51
CA TRP A 436 9.11 -21.04 10.19
C TRP A 436 8.04 -20.60 9.18
N GLN A 437 8.40 -19.78 8.19
CA GLN A 437 7.45 -19.33 7.15
C GLN A 437 6.85 -20.48 6.33
N LEU A 438 7.57 -21.61 6.17
CA LEU A 438 7.03 -22.80 5.49
C LEU A 438 5.88 -23.41 6.30
N LEU A 439 6.07 -23.54 7.62
CA LEU A 439 5.03 -24.02 8.52
C LEU A 439 3.87 -23.02 8.59
N ASP A 440 4.18 -21.72 8.69
CA ASP A 440 3.19 -20.66 8.76
C ASP A 440 2.25 -20.67 7.54
N GLN A 441 2.81 -20.78 6.34
CA GLN A 441 2.07 -20.93 5.10
C GLN A 441 1.18 -22.18 5.12
N TYR A 442 1.73 -23.33 5.51
CA TYR A 442 0.95 -24.56 5.62
C TYR A 442 -0.23 -24.42 6.61
N GLU A 443 -0.02 -23.81 7.78
CA GLU A 443 -1.09 -23.57 8.75
C GLU A 443 -2.19 -22.66 8.21
N GLN A 444 -1.83 -21.61 7.45
CA GLN A 444 -2.78 -20.71 6.81
C GLN A 444 -3.58 -21.42 5.71
N GLU A 445 -2.92 -22.16 4.82
CA GLU A 445 -3.55 -22.94 3.75
C GLU A 445 -4.56 -23.95 4.31
N GLN A 446 -4.17 -24.70 5.36
CA GLN A 446 -5.07 -25.63 6.03
C GLN A 446 -6.23 -24.93 6.76
N GLY A 447 -6.01 -23.70 7.25
CA GLY A 447 -7.06 -22.85 7.80
C GLY A 447 -8.06 -22.46 6.74
N HIS A 448 -7.59 -21.95 5.59
CA HIS A 448 -8.43 -21.49 4.49
C HIS A 448 -9.34 -22.59 3.95
N LEU A 449 -8.83 -23.83 3.82
CA LEU A 449 -9.65 -24.99 3.43
C LEU A 449 -10.83 -25.28 4.39
N LEU A 450 -10.75 -24.80 5.63
CA LEU A 450 -11.77 -24.96 6.67
C LEU A 450 -12.56 -23.66 6.94
N GLY A 451 -12.36 -22.60 6.14
CA GLY A 451 -13.00 -21.30 6.36
C GLY A 451 -12.47 -20.53 7.57
N ARG A 452 -11.21 -20.77 7.97
CA ARG A 452 -10.52 -20.11 9.09
C ARG A 452 -9.29 -19.36 8.61
N LEU A 453 -8.83 -18.37 9.37
CA LEU A 453 -7.56 -17.68 9.09
C LEU A 453 -6.34 -18.61 9.17
N ARG A 454 -6.38 -19.59 10.08
CA ARG A 454 -5.24 -20.47 10.37
C ARG A 454 -5.71 -21.72 11.09
N ARG A 455 -5.09 -22.85 10.77
CA ARG A 455 -5.19 -24.11 11.52
C ARG A 455 -3.80 -24.47 12.10
N LYS A 456 -3.62 -24.30 13.41
CA LYS A 456 -2.32 -24.52 14.05
C LYS A 456 -1.94 -26.00 14.11
N VAL A 457 -0.69 -26.30 13.82
CA VAL A 457 -0.07 -27.58 14.15
C VAL A 457 0.41 -27.49 15.60
N THR A 458 0.06 -28.45 16.45
CA THR A 458 0.37 -28.39 17.90
C THR A 458 1.52 -29.31 18.31
N ASN A 459 1.90 -30.27 17.46
CA ASN A 459 2.94 -31.25 17.74
C ASN A 459 4.28 -30.85 17.12
N ILE A 460 5.34 -30.69 17.94
CA ILE A 460 6.68 -30.28 17.46
C ILE A 460 7.24 -31.22 16.39
N LYS A 461 7.13 -32.54 16.58
CA LYS A 461 7.63 -33.50 15.58
C LYS A 461 6.93 -33.28 14.24
N ARG A 462 5.60 -33.10 14.25
CA ARG A 462 4.83 -32.81 13.03
C ARG A 462 5.21 -31.46 12.41
N MET A 463 5.46 -30.42 13.22
CA MET A 463 5.97 -29.14 12.74
C MET A 463 7.29 -29.31 11.98
N LEU A 464 8.25 -30.02 12.59
CA LEU A 464 9.56 -30.30 12.00
C LEU A 464 9.44 -31.15 10.73
N ASP A 465 8.59 -32.17 10.72
CA ASP A 465 8.33 -33.00 9.54
C ASP A 465 7.75 -32.15 8.39
N ILE A 466 6.74 -31.31 8.65
CA ILE A 466 6.17 -30.40 7.64
C ILE A 466 7.25 -29.47 7.08
N ILE A 467 8.06 -28.85 7.94
CA ILE A 467 9.15 -27.96 7.52
C ILE A 467 10.15 -28.71 6.66
N ARG A 468 10.61 -29.89 7.08
CA ARG A 468 11.56 -30.73 6.33
C ARG A 468 10.99 -31.18 4.99
N ASP A 469 9.77 -31.68 4.97
CA ASP A 469 9.11 -32.17 3.76
C ASP A 469 8.97 -31.01 2.76
N THR A 470 8.46 -29.87 3.23
CA THR A 470 8.29 -28.66 2.39
C THR A 470 9.64 -28.12 1.90
N ARG A 471 10.66 -28.10 2.77
CA ARG A 471 12.02 -27.69 2.40
C ARG A 471 12.60 -28.65 1.37
N THR A 472 12.42 -29.95 1.54
CA THR A 472 12.91 -30.99 0.61
C THR A 472 12.19 -30.89 -0.72
N GLU A 473 10.87 -30.71 -0.73
CA GLU A 473 10.10 -30.47 -1.95
C GLU A 473 10.55 -29.19 -2.65
N LYS A 474 10.77 -28.11 -1.91
CA LYS A 474 11.26 -26.84 -2.46
C LYS A 474 12.66 -26.97 -3.05
N LEU A 475 13.57 -27.66 -2.36
CA LEU A 475 14.91 -27.98 -2.84
C LEU A 475 14.87 -28.90 -4.06
N ALA A 476 14.00 -29.92 -4.07
CA ALA A 476 13.82 -30.82 -5.19
C ALA A 476 13.24 -30.09 -6.41
N LYS A 477 12.24 -29.22 -6.22
CA LYS A 477 11.71 -28.33 -7.25
C LYS A 477 12.78 -27.37 -7.77
N GLU A 478 13.58 -26.79 -6.88
CA GLU A 478 14.69 -25.91 -7.28
C GLU A 478 15.80 -26.66 -8.02
N GLN A 479 16.12 -27.88 -7.61
CA GLN A 479 17.08 -28.75 -8.30
C GLN A 479 16.54 -29.20 -9.67
N GLN A 480 15.26 -29.55 -9.75
CA GLN A 480 14.59 -29.87 -11.01
C GLN A 480 14.57 -28.65 -11.94
N ARG A 481 14.29 -27.46 -11.40
CA ARG A 481 14.32 -26.20 -12.14
C ARG A 481 15.71 -25.84 -12.64
N THR A 482 16.74 -25.98 -11.81
CA THR A 482 18.13 -25.69 -12.20
C THR A 482 18.65 -26.64 -13.27
N ASN A 483 18.04 -27.81 -13.44
CA ASN A 483 18.29 -28.72 -14.58
C ASN A 483 17.60 -28.28 -15.89
N LEU A 484 16.63 -27.35 -15.85
CA LEU A 484 16.01 -26.82 -17.07
C LEU A 484 16.96 -25.88 -17.79
N PRO A 485 16.92 -25.79 -19.13
CA PRO A 485 17.73 -24.81 -19.85
C PRO A 485 17.27 -23.38 -19.53
N ILE A 486 18.23 -22.45 -19.44
CA ILE A 486 17.92 -21.03 -19.41
C ILE A 486 17.42 -20.63 -20.80
N LYS A 487 16.22 -20.08 -20.85
CA LYS A 487 15.58 -19.56 -22.06
C LYS A 487 15.61 -18.03 -22.06
N THR A 488 15.45 -17.46 -23.24
CA THR A 488 15.28 -16.03 -23.45
C THR A 488 13.89 -15.78 -23.99
N HIS A 489 13.21 -14.78 -23.45
CA HIS A 489 11.95 -14.25 -23.95
C HIS A 489 12.11 -12.76 -24.24
N LEU A 490 11.65 -12.34 -25.42
CA LEU A 490 11.70 -10.97 -25.89
C LEU A 490 10.30 -10.38 -25.83
N ARG A 491 10.19 -9.16 -25.29
CA ARG A 491 8.90 -8.47 -25.18
C ARG A 491 9.06 -6.97 -24.99
N ASN A 492 7.96 -6.25 -25.09
CA ASN A 492 7.87 -4.88 -24.63
C ASN A 492 7.71 -4.83 -23.10
N CYS A 493 8.35 -3.83 -22.49
CA CYS A 493 8.05 -3.37 -21.15
C CYS A 493 6.65 -2.72 -21.11
N THR A 494 5.81 -3.14 -20.18
CA THR A 494 4.40 -2.71 -20.05
C THR A 494 4.17 -1.71 -18.91
N LEU A 495 5.23 -1.08 -18.40
CA LEU A 495 5.13 -0.21 -17.21
C LEU A 495 4.87 1.25 -17.55
N CYS A 496 5.38 1.74 -18.69
CA CYS A 496 5.21 3.13 -19.09
C CYS A 496 5.15 3.25 -20.61
N GLU A 497 4.82 4.44 -21.10
CA GLU A 497 4.58 4.70 -22.52
C GLU A 497 5.81 4.56 -23.42
N ALA A 498 7.02 4.43 -22.88
CA ALA A 498 8.25 4.41 -23.67
C ALA A 498 8.41 3.17 -24.57
N MET A 499 7.60 2.13 -24.36
CA MET A 499 7.61 0.89 -25.14
C MET A 499 9.02 0.29 -25.31
N CYS A 500 9.84 0.28 -24.26
CA CYS A 500 11.19 -0.29 -24.34
C CYS A 500 11.13 -1.79 -24.62
N GLY A 501 11.93 -2.27 -25.58
CA GLY A 501 12.16 -3.71 -25.80
C GLY A 501 13.06 -4.28 -24.70
N ILE A 502 12.67 -5.42 -24.14
CA ILE A 502 13.39 -6.08 -23.06
C ILE A 502 13.62 -7.57 -23.36
N GLN A 503 14.75 -8.06 -22.87
CA GLN A 503 15.12 -9.46 -22.85
C GLN A 503 14.99 -10.01 -21.43
N ILE A 504 14.17 -11.04 -21.26
CA ILE A 504 14.02 -11.76 -19.99
C ILE A 504 14.68 -13.12 -20.12
N LYS A 505 15.74 -13.34 -19.34
CA LYS A 505 16.33 -14.68 -19.16
C LYS A 505 15.63 -15.36 -18.00
N TYR A 506 15.16 -16.58 -18.23
CA TYR A 506 14.37 -17.32 -17.26
C TYR A 506 14.68 -18.82 -17.31
N GLN A 507 14.39 -19.51 -16.23
CA GLN A 507 14.62 -20.95 -16.07
C GLN A 507 13.44 -21.57 -15.33
N GLY A 508 12.60 -22.33 -16.03
CA GLY A 508 11.30 -22.75 -15.51
C GLY A 508 10.41 -21.55 -15.22
N ASP A 509 9.98 -21.38 -13.98
CA ASP A 509 9.18 -20.26 -13.47
C ASP A 509 10.04 -19.07 -12.97
N LYS A 510 11.36 -19.23 -12.90
CA LYS A 510 12.24 -18.25 -12.27
C LYS A 510 12.83 -17.29 -13.29
N ILE A 511 12.62 -16.00 -13.07
CA ILE A 511 13.34 -14.94 -13.77
C ILE A 511 14.78 -14.87 -13.23
N ILE A 512 15.76 -14.98 -14.13
CA ILE A 512 17.20 -14.88 -13.81
C ILE A 512 17.68 -13.45 -13.99
N SER A 513 17.30 -12.80 -15.09
CA SER A 513 17.66 -11.41 -15.36
C SER A 513 16.70 -10.76 -16.36
N ILE A 514 16.49 -9.45 -16.21
CA ILE A 514 15.82 -8.61 -17.19
C ILE A 514 16.84 -7.57 -17.66
N ALA A 515 16.99 -7.41 -18.98
CA ALA A 515 17.86 -6.42 -19.60
C ALA A 515 17.13 -5.76 -20.79
N GLY A 516 17.64 -4.65 -21.31
CA GLY A 516 17.15 -4.08 -22.56
C GLY A 516 17.53 -4.96 -23.75
N ASP A 517 16.65 -5.02 -24.75
CA ASP A 517 16.92 -5.72 -26.00
C ASP A 517 17.73 -4.83 -26.95
N ASN A 518 18.98 -5.22 -27.23
CA ASN A 518 19.90 -4.45 -28.08
C ASN A 518 19.44 -4.37 -29.54
N GLU A 519 18.58 -5.28 -29.98
CA GLU A 519 18.08 -5.34 -31.36
C GLU A 519 16.69 -4.69 -31.50
N ASP A 520 16.08 -4.23 -30.41
CA ASP A 520 14.81 -3.50 -30.45
C ASP A 520 14.97 -2.17 -31.23
N PRO A 521 14.20 -1.95 -32.30
CA PRO A 521 14.40 -0.80 -33.19
C PRO A 521 13.97 0.53 -32.58
N HIS A 522 13.24 0.50 -31.45
CA HIS A 522 12.70 1.71 -30.83
C HIS A 522 13.59 2.24 -29.70
N SER A 523 14.13 1.34 -28.88
CA SER A 523 14.86 1.61 -27.65
C SER A 523 16.32 1.16 -27.66
N GLY A 524 16.74 0.29 -28.59
CA GLY A 524 18.15 -0.02 -28.86
C GLY A 524 18.96 -0.45 -27.64
N GLY A 525 18.40 -1.31 -26.78
CA GLY A 525 19.04 -1.82 -25.56
C GLY A 525 18.80 -0.99 -24.30
N HIS A 526 18.10 0.14 -24.39
CA HIS A 526 17.80 0.96 -23.22
C HIS A 526 16.79 0.27 -22.28
N ILE A 527 17.04 0.36 -20.98
CA ILE A 527 16.11 -0.03 -19.94
C ILE A 527 16.30 0.84 -18.69
N CYS A 528 15.18 1.31 -18.12
CA CYS A 528 15.18 2.09 -16.88
C CYS A 528 15.02 1.21 -15.62
N PRO A 529 15.26 1.73 -14.41
CA PRO A 529 15.09 0.98 -13.16
C PRO A 529 13.73 0.30 -12.99
N LYS A 530 12.66 0.91 -13.52
CA LYS A 530 11.30 0.34 -13.49
C LYS A 530 11.23 -0.97 -14.29
N GLY A 531 11.79 -1.00 -15.49
CA GLY A 531 11.83 -2.21 -16.33
C GLY A 531 12.50 -3.39 -15.63
N TYR A 532 13.63 -3.14 -14.93
CA TYR A 532 14.31 -4.17 -14.14
C TYR A 532 13.45 -4.77 -13.01
N SER A 533 12.48 -4.01 -12.51
CA SER A 533 11.61 -4.42 -11.39
C SER A 533 10.34 -5.15 -11.82
N LEU A 534 10.11 -5.43 -13.11
CA LEU A 534 8.99 -6.27 -13.56
C LEU A 534 8.93 -7.62 -12.83
N GLN A 535 10.09 -8.19 -12.50
CA GLN A 535 10.19 -9.41 -11.71
C GLN A 535 9.63 -9.25 -10.29
N ASP A 536 9.71 -8.05 -9.72
CA ASP A 536 9.23 -7.78 -8.37
C ASP A 536 7.69 -7.78 -8.35
N LEU A 537 7.03 -7.35 -9.45
CA LEU A 537 5.56 -7.44 -9.60
C LEU A 537 5.09 -8.88 -9.82
N HIS A 538 5.81 -9.66 -10.64
CA HIS A 538 5.43 -11.05 -10.90
C HIS A 538 5.57 -11.92 -9.65
N ASN A 539 6.64 -11.73 -8.88
CA ASN A 539 6.94 -12.49 -7.68
C ASN A 539 6.44 -11.82 -6.38
N ASP A 540 5.63 -10.76 -6.47
CA ASP A 540 5.15 -10.04 -5.30
C ASP A 540 4.26 -10.96 -4.45
N PRO A 541 4.62 -11.26 -3.20
CA PRO A 541 3.78 -12.10 -2.35
C PRO A 541 2.50 -11.39 -1.86
N ASP A 542 2.35 -10.08 -2.05
CA ASP A 542 1.12 -9.33 -1.76
C ASP A 542 0.17 -9.28 -2.97
N ARG A 543 0.59 -9.79 -4.13
CA ARG A 543 -0.25 -9.88 -5.32
C ARG A 543 -1.36 -10.92 -5.11
N LEU A 544 -2.60 -10.47 -5.21
CA LEU A 544 -3.79 -11.31 -5.22
C LEU A 544 -3.85 -12.12 -6.52
N LYS A 545 -4.24 -13.39 -6.41
CA LYS A 545 -4.43 -14.32 -7.55
C LYS A 545 -5.82 -14.93 -7.61
N THR A 546 -6.54 -14.90 -6.49
CA THR A 546 -7.90 -15.42 -6.35
C THR A 546 -8.83 -14.30 -5.92
N PRO A 547 -10.07 -14.22 -6.43
CA PRO A 547 -11.06 -13.26 -5.96
C PRO A 547 -11.23 -13.30 -4.45
N ILE A 548 -11.35 -12.13 -3.84
CA ILE A 548 -11.63 -11.98 -2.42
C ILE A 548 -12.85 -11.09 -2.22
N GLN A 549 -13.61 -11.38 -1.17
CA GLN A 549 -14.77 -10.61 -0.74
C GLN A 549 -14.60 -10.13 0.69
N LYS A 550 -15.18 -8.97 0.99
CA LYS A 550 -15.26 -8.45 2.35
C LYS A 550 -16.51 -8.99 3.05
N VAL A 551 -16.33 -9.67 4.18
CA VAL A 551 -17.41 -10.21 5.03
C VAL A 551 -17.12 -9.81 6.47
N ASN A 552 -18.02 -9.04 7.10
CA ASN A 552 -17.86 -8.54 8.48
C ASN A 552 -16.50 -7.85 8.73
N GLY A 553 -16.01 -7.11 7.74
CA GLY A 553 -14.72 -6.40 7.80
C GLY A 553 -13.48 -7.29 7.60
N GLN A 554 -13.64 -8.56 7.20
CA GLN A 554 -12.53 -9.46 6.88
C GLN A 554 -12.54 -9.86 5.40
N TRP A 555 -11.36 -10.03 4.82
CA TRP A 555 -11.18 -10.51 3.45
C TRP A 555 -11.15 -12.02 3.42
N LEU A 556 -12.05 -12.63 2.64
CA LEU A 556 -12.15 -14.07 2.46
C LEU A 556 -12.12 -14.42 0.97
N PRO A 557 -11.48 -15.52 0.55
CA PRO A 557 -11.53 -15.98 -0.83
C PRO A 557 -12.97 -16.32 -1.23
N ILE A 558 -13.28 -16.11 -2.51
CA ILE A 558 -14.54 -16.47 -3.14
C ILE A 558 -14.26 -17.07 -4.53
N SER A 559 -15.11 -17.99 -4.98
CA SER A 559 -14.97 -18.56 -6.32
C SER A 559 -15.21 -17.50 -7.40
N TRP A 560 -14.61 -17.68 -8.59
CA TRP A 560 -14.83 -16.77 -9.72
C TRP A 560 -16.30 -16.66 -10.12
N ASP A 561 -17.03 -17.77 -10.12
CA ASP A 561 -18.44 -17.78 -10.51
C ASP A 561 -19.30 -17.03 -9.49
N ASP A 562 -19.11 -17.29 -8.19
CA ASP A 562 -19.83 -16.57 -7.14
C ASP A 562 -19.48 -15.07 -7.15
N ALA A 563 -18.21 -14.73 -7.40
CA ALA A 563 -17.76 -13.35 -7.50
C ALA A 563 -18.43 -12.63 -8.69
N PHE A 564 -18.41 -13.23 -9.88
CA PHE A 564 -19.04 -12.64 -11.05
C PHE A 564 -20.56 -12.52 -10.91
N ASP A 565 -21.23 -13.52 -10.33
CA ASP A 565 -22.67 -13.51 -10.09
C ASP A 565 -23.05 -12.42 -9.10
N ARG A 566 -22.32 -12.31 -7.98
CA ARG A 566 -22.54 -11.26 -6.97
C ARG A 566 -22.31 -9.87 -7.54
N VAL A 567 -21.16 -9.62 -8.19
CA VAL A 567 -20.86 -8.31 -8.79
C VAL A 567 -21.92 -7.91 -9.81
N SER A 568 -22.27 -8.81 -10.73
CA SER A 568 -23.25 -8.51 -11.79
C SER A 568 -24.65 -8.25 -11.23
N LYS A 569 -25.05 -9.00 -10.20
CA LYS A 569 -26.33 -8.82 -9.51
C LYS A 569 -26.40 -7.47 -8.80
N GLU A 570 -25.38 -7.09 -8.03
CA GLU A 570 -25.39 -5.81 -7.31
C GLU A 570 -25.38 -4.61 -8.27
N ILE A 571 -24.61 -4.66 -9.35
CA ILE A 571 -24.65 -3.64 -10.41
C ILE A 571 -26.07 -3.47 -10.94
N VAL A 572 -26.75 -4.56 -11.31
CA VAL A 572 -28.11 -4.50 -11.89
C VAL A 572 -29.15 -4.09 -10.84
N ASN A 573 -29.01 -4.50 -9.59
CA ASN A 573 -29.89 -4.08 -8.49
C ASN A 573 -29.84 -2.56 -8.28
N ILE A 574 -28.63 -2.00 -8.15
CA ILE A 574 -28.43 -0.56 -7.97
C ILE A 574 -29.03 0.20 -9.15
N GLN A 575 -28.78 -0.25 -10.39
CA GLN A 575 -29.33 0.42 -11.58
C GLN A 575 -30.85 0.33 -11.66
N SER A 576 -31.44 -0.79 -11.24
CA SER A 576 -32.90 -0.96 -11.20
C SER A 576 -33.55 -0.05 -10.16
N GLN A 577 -32.86 0.25 -9.07
CA GLN A 577 -33.37 1.08 -7.97
C GLN A 577 -33.11 2.58 -8.17
N TYR A 578 -31.94 2.95 -8.69
CA TYR A 578 -31.43 4.33 -8.69
C TYR A 578 -31.14 4.89 -10.09
N GLY A 579 -31.28 4.07 -11.15
CA GLY A 579 -30.99 4.44 -12.54
C GLY A 579 -29.57 4.05 -12.99
N ASP A 580 -29.34 4.00 -14.30
CA ASP A 580 -28.07 3.51 -14.87
C ASP A 580 -26.86 4.32 -14.37
N ASP A 581 -26.99 5.64 -14.26
CA ASP A 581 -25.93 6.57 -13.86
C ASP A 581 -25.56 6.48 -12.36
N ALA A 582 -26.32 5.75 -11.54
CA ALA A 582 -25.96 5.46 -10.16
C ALA A 582 -24.74 4.52 -10.03
N ILE A 583 -24.32 3.88 -11.13
CA ILE A 583 -23.05 3.17 -11.23
C ILE A 583 -22.02 4.08 -11.89
N SER A 584 -20.93 4.38 -11.19
CA SER A 584 -19.77 5.07 -11.74
C SER A 584 -18.61 4.11 -11.99
N GLY A 585 -17.73 4.45 -12.93
CA GLY A 585 -16.53 3.67 -13.22
C GLY A 585 -15.28 4.54 -13.35
N TYR A 586 -14.14 4.02 -12.89
CA TYR A 586 -12.82 4.64 -13.04
C TYR A 586 -11.80 3.68 -13.64
N TRP A 587 -11.10 4.13 -14.68
CA TRP A 587 -10.00 3.40 -15.31
C TRP A 587 -8.68 4.11 -15.05
N GLY A 588 -7.82 3.46 -14.27
CA GLY A 588 -6.50 3.99 -13.95
C GLY A 588 -5.50 3.91 -15.11
N ASN A 589 -4.34 4.56 -14.94
CA ASN A 589 -3.30 4.61 -15.97
C ASN A 589 -2.81 3.23 -16.44
N PRO A 590 -2.59 2.21 -15.58
CA PRO A 590 -2.25 0.84 -16.01
C PRO A 590 -3.16 0.25 -17.10
N ALA A 591 -4.44 0.65 -17.15
CA ALA A 591 -5.37 0.20 -18.20
C ALA A 591 -4.91 0.56 -19.62
N SER A 592 -4.17 1.66 -19.80
CA SER A 592 -3.63 2.06 -21.10
C SER A 592 -2.47 1.17 -21.57
N HIS A 593 -1.86 0.41 -20.66
CA HIS A 593 -0.74 -0.52 -20.93
C HIS A 593 -1.21 -1.98 -21.02
N ASN A 594 -2.52 -2.22 -21.10
CA ASN A 594 -3.09 -3.57 -21.09
C ASN A 594 -3.99 -3.78 -22.32
N PHE A 595 -3.52 -4.63 -23.24
CA PHE A 595 -4.23 -4.93 -24.48
C PHE A 595 -5.60 -5.58 -24.25
N GLY A 596 -5.72 -6.46 -23.26
CA GLY A 596 -6.97 -7.11 -22.88
C GLY A 596 -8.04 -6.11 -22.42
N ILE A 597 -7.66 -5.14 -21.57
CA ILE A 597 -8.56 -4.06 -21.15
C ILE A 597 -9.01 -3.23 -22.37
N LEU A 598 -8.07 -2.76 -23.18
CA LEU A 598 -8.38 -1.85 -24.30
C LEU A 598 -9.30 -2.49 -25.36
N THR A 599 -9.25 -3.81 -25.53
CA THR A 599 -10.13 -4.53 -26.47
C THR A 599 -11.51 -4.86 -25.88
N ALA A 600 -11.67 -4.89 -24.55
CA ALA A 600 -12.92 -5.20 -23.87
C ALA A 600 -13.71 -3.97 -23.39
N ILE A 601 -13.02 -2.89 -23.01
CA ILE A 601 -13.57 -1.74 -22.27
C ILE A 601 -14.79 -1.10 -22.94
N GLY A 602 -14.77 -0.88 -24.25
CA GLY A 602 -15.88 -0.23 -24.96
C GLY A 602 -17.18 -1.03 -24.90
N LYS A 603 -17.09 -2.36 -24.99
CA LYS A 603 -18.24 -3.26 -24.86
C LYS A 603 -18.73 -3.35 -23.42
N PHE A 604 -17.80 -3.38 -22.46
CA PHE A 604 -18.12 -3.39 -21.04
C PHE A 604 -18.84 -2.10 -20.61
N ARG A 605 -18.31 -0.92 -20.96
CA ARG A 605 -18.98 0.38 -20.73
C ARG A 605 -20.39 0.43 -21.34
N LYS A 606 -20.58 -0.10 -22.54
CA LYS A 606 -21.91 -0.21 -23.18
C LYS A 606 -22.87 -1.13 -22.41
N ALA A 607 -22.38 -2.19 -21.77
CA ALA A 607 -23.20 -3.08 -20.95
C ALA A 607 -23.62 -2.42 -19.63
N LEU A 608 -22.72 -1.62 -19.03
CA LEU A 608 -23.04 -0.80 -17.87
C LEU A 608 -24.13 0.24 -18.21
N GLY A 609 -23.99 0.95 -19.33
CA GLY A 609 -24.97 1.93 -19.81
C GLY A 609 -24.96 3.27 -19.06
N SER A 610 -24.02 3.46 -18.14
CA SER A 610 -23.84 4.69 -17.37
C SER A 610 -23.02 5.74 -18.12
N LYS A 611 -23.35 7.00 -17.90
CA LYS A 611 -22.61 8.19 -18.35
C LYS A 611 -21.54 8.65 -17.34
N ASN A 612 -21.60 8.18 -16.10
CA ASN A 612 -20.64 8.49 -15.04
C ASN A 612 -19.37 7.64 -15.18
N MET A 613 -18.60 7.92 -16.23
CA MET A 613 -17.34 7.23 -16.55
C MET A 613 -16.17 8.18 -16.39
N HIS A 614 -15.10 7.73 -15.76
CA HIS A 614 -13.93 8.55 -15.43
C HIS A 614 -12.65 7.80 -15.77
N SER A 615 -11.54 8.51 -15.97
CA SER A 615 -10.24 7.88 -16.18
C SER A 615 -9.09 8.76 -15.72
N GLY A 616 -7.90 8.18 -15.65
CA GLY A 616 -6.67 8.95 -15.48
C GLY A 616 -6.44 10.05 -16.54
N GLY A 617 -7.15 10.03 -17.67
CA GLY A 617 -7.03 11.02 -18.73
C GLY A 617 -7.32 12.46 -18.27
N SER A 618 -8.33 12.65 -17.41
CA SER A 618 -8.71 13.97 -16.89
C SER A 618 -7.80 14.47 -15.74
N LEU A 619 -6.73 13.74 -15.46
CA LEU A 619 -5.68 14.09 -14.50
C LEU A 619 -4.35 14.36 -15.22
N ASP A 620 -4.34 14.28 -16.55
CA ASP A 620 -3.12 14.29 -17.36
C ASP A 620 -3.39 14.94 -18.72
N GLN A 621 -3.98 14.24 -19.69
CA GLN A 621 -3.92 14.62 -21.10
C GLN A 621 -5.21 15.12 -21.78
N MET A 622 -6.36 15.20 -21.09
CA MET A 622 -7.61 15.65 -21.74
C MET A 622 -7.51 17.02 -22.44
N PRO A 623 -6.79 18.03 -21.93
CA PRO A 623 -6.60 19.30 -22.64
C PRO A 623 -6.05 19.13 -24.06
N HIS A 624 -5.06 18.26 -24.26
CA HIS A 624 -4.50 17.94 -25.59
C HIS A 624 -5.52 17.28 -26.50
N GLN A 625 -6.29 16.34 -25.96
CA GLN A 625 -7.28 15.60 -26.73
C GLN A 625 -8.44 16.50 -27.16
N LEU A 626 -8.89 17.39 -26.28
CA LEU A 626 -9.92 18.37 -26.60
C LEU A 626 -9.46 19.31 -27.71
N MET A 627 -8.22 19.81 -27.64
CA MET A 627 -7.66 20.63 -28.72
C MET A 627 -7.50 19.87 -30.03
N SER A 628 -7.09 18.59 -29.98
CA SER A 628 -7.01 17.75 -31.18
C SER A 628 -8.39 17.54 -31.82
N TYR A 629 -9.42 17.34 -30.99
CA TYR A 629 -10.82 17.23 -31.45
C TYR A 629 -11.31 18.54 -32.07
N LEU A 630 -11.11 19.67 -31.40
CA LEU A 630 -11.63 20.96 -31.86
C LEU A 630 -10.88 21.53 -33.08
N MET A 631 -9.57 21.29 -33.21
CA MET A 631 -8.77 21.83 -34.32
C MET A 631 -8.68 20.86 -35.51
N PHE A 632 -8.63 19.55 -35.26
CA PHE A 632 -8.36 18.54 -36.29
C PHE A 632 -9.49 17.52 -36.48
N GLY A 633 -10.55 17.59 -35.67
CA GLY A 633 -11.76 16.78 -35.78
C GLY A 633 -11.69 15.40 -35.11
N HIS A 634 -10.60 15.05 -34.42
CA HIS A 634 -10.49 13.76 -33.72
C HIS A 634 -9.64 13.88 -32.44
N GLY A 635 -10.16 13.42 -31.29
CA GLY A 635 -9.52 13.58 -29.98
C GLY A 635 -8.22 12.79 -29.79
N GLN A 636 -7.99 11.75 -30.60
CA GLN A 636 -6.74 10.98 -30.63
C GLN A 636 -5.71 11.48 -31.66
N LEU A 637 -5.99 12.58 -32.39
CA LEU A 637 -5.08 13.12 -33.39
C LEU A 637 -4.00 14.00 -32.76
N PHE A 638 -3.18 13.40 -31.91
CA PHE A 638 -2.11 14.09 -31.21
C PHE A 638 -1.01 14.54 -32.17
N THR A 639 -0.51 15.75 -31.95
CA THR A 639 0.72 16.23 -32.59
C THR A 639 1.93 15.69 -31.83
N ILE A 640 2.75 14.88 -32.48
CA ILE A 640 3.89 14.16 -31.91
C ILE A 640 5.21 14.81 -32.34
N PRO A 641 6.13 15.11 -31.42
CA PRO A 641 7.47 15.63 -31.75
C PRO A 641 8.28 14.67 -32.65
N ASP A 642 8.72 15.15 -33.81
CA ASP A 642 9.73 14.46 -34.64
C ASP A 642 11.15 14.69 -34.10
N ILE A 643 11.36 14.27 -32.85
CA ILE A 643 12.55 14.58 -32.04
C ILE A 643 13.87 14.13 -32.68
N ASP A 644 13.85 13.11 -33.54
CA ASP A 644 15.05 12.58 -34.20
C ASP A 644 15.58 13.50 -35.31
N ARG A 645 14.75 14.43 -35.80
CA ARG A 645 15.03 15.21 -37.02
C ARG A 645 14.86 16.71 -36.83
N THR A 646 14.66 17.18 -35.58
CA THR A 646 14.47 18.60 -35.25
C THR A 646 15.80 19.32 -35.00
N ASP A 647 15.89 20.61 -35.33
CA ASP A 647 17.06 21.45 -35.07
C ASP A 647 16.85 22.37 -33.86
N TYR A 648 15.60 22.67 -33.50
CA TYR A 648 15.27 23.54 -32.38
C TYR A 648 14.07 23.03 -31.59
N MET A 649 14.27 22.63 -30.33
CA MET A 649 13.20 22.16 -29.46
C MET A 649 12.97 23.14 -28.30
N LEU A 650 11.77 23.72 -28.25
CA LEU A 650 11.25 24.45 -27.10
C LEU A 650 10.36 23.50 -26.28
N MET A 651 10.82 23.14 -25.08
CA MET A 651 10.16 22.20 -24.19
C MET A 651 9.64 22.91 -22.94
N LEU A 652 8.34 22.81 -22.66
CA LEU A 652 7.71 23.47 -21.51
C LEU A 652 7.09 22.45 -20.54
N GLY A 653 7.44 22.56 -19.26
CA GLY A 653 6.82 21.79 -18.16
C GLY A 653 6.91 20.27 -18.32
N ALA A 654 7.93 19.78 -19.02
CA ALA A 654 8.15 18.37 -19.30
C ALA A 654 9.47 17.88 -18.69
N ASN A 655 9.49 16.63 -18.23
CA ASN A 655 10.70 16.02 -17.66
C ASN A 655 10.91 14.57 -18.17
N PRO A 656 11.27 14.40 -19.45
CA PRO A 656 11.54 13.07 -20.01
C PRO A 656 12.62 12.27 -19.26
N ALA A 657 13.55 12.92 -18.58
CA ALA A 657 14.54 12.22 -17.75
C ALA A 657 13.95 11.43 -16.58
N ALA A 658 12.77 11.81 -16.09
CA ALA A 658 12.05 11.07 -15.04
C ALA A 658 10.93 10.17 -15.60
N SER A 659 10.29 10.58 -16.70
CA SER A 659 9.06 9.95 -17.21
C SER A 659 9.18 9.33 -18.62
N ASN A 660 10.36 9.32 -19.23
CA ASN A 660 10.65 8.80 -20.58
C ASN A 660 9.93 9.51 -21.75
N GLY A 661 9.40 10.72 -21.55
CA GLY A 661 8.69 11.52 -22.57
C GLY A 661 7.21 11.21 -22.63
N SER A 662 6.35 12.22 -22.43
CA SER A 662 4.90 12.03 -22.27
C SER A 662 4.09 12.52 -23.46
N LEU A 663 3.13 11.74 -23.96
CA LEU A 663 2.57 11.93 -25.32
C LEU A 663 3.68 12.12 -26.38
N MET A 664 4.81 11.48 -26.13
CA MET A 664 6.01 11.47 -26.96
C MET A 664 6.70 10.15 -26.66
N THR A 665 6.05 9.06 -27.07
CA THR A 665 6.53 7.70 -26.83
C THR A 665 7.87 7.52 -27.54
N ALA A 666 8.93 7.46 -26.74
CA ALA A 666 10.29 7.45 -27.20
C ALA A 666 11.16 6.50 -26.37
N GLY A 667 11.55 5.38 -26.99
CA GLY A 667 12.61 4.53 -26.46
C GLY A 667 13.93 5.31 -26.37
N ASP A 668 14.61 5.20 -25.22
CA ASP A 668 15.86 5.93 -24.92
C ASP A 668 15.76 7.45 -25.16
N VAL A 669 14.73 8.09 -24.60
CA VAL A 669 14.47 9.53 -24.83
C VAL A 669 15.67 10.42 -24.52
N LEU A 670 16.51 10.05 -23.56
CA LEU A 670 17.68 10.84 -23.17
C LEU A 670 18.70 10.92 -24.30
N LYS A 671 19.03 9.77 -24.92
CA LYS A 671 19.89 9.72 -26.10
C LYS A 671 19.31 10.51 -27.27
N ARG A 672 17.99 10.49 -27.43
CA ARG A 672 17.32 11.30 -28.47
C ARG A 672 17.45 12.80 -28.18
N LEU A 673 17.32 13.24 -26.93
CA LEU A 673 17.56 14.64 -26.54
C LEU A 673 19.02 15.05 -26.74
N GLU A 674 19.98 14.20 -26.38
CA GLU A 674 21.42 14.42 -26.65
C GLU A 674 21.69 14.58 -28.15
N SER A 675 21.06 13.72 -28.96
CA SER A 675 21.24 13.73 -30.41
C SER A 675 20.85 15.05 -31.07
N ILE A 676 19.97 15.86 -30.44
CA ILE A 676 19.63 17.22 -30.90
C ILE A 676 20.89 18.09 -30.87
N LYS A 677 21.65 18.05 -29.77
CA LYS A 677 22.90 18.80 -29.63
C LYS A 677 24.00 18.24 -30.51
N ASP A 678 24.10 16.91 -30.63
CA ASP A 678 25.15 16.25 -31.42
C ASP A 678 25.08 16.65 -32.91
N ARG A 679 23.88 16.92 -33.42
CA ARG A 679 23.68 17.43 -34.80
C ARG A 679 23.70 18.96 -34.91
N GLY A 680 24.07 19.68 -33.85
CA GLY A 680 24.17 21.14 -33.82
C GLY A 680 22.89 21.89 -33.49
N GLY A 681 21.83 21.18 -33.10
CA GLY A 681 20.55 21.76 -32.69
C GLY A 681 20.55 22.29 -31.25
N LYS A 682 19.42 22.90 -30.86
CA LYS A 682 19.23 23.54 -29.56
C LYS A 682 17.97 23.02 -28.86
N LEU A 683 18.08 22.77 -27.55
CA LEU A 683 16.94 22.44 -26.68
C LEU A 683 16.82 23.47 -25.56
N ILE A 684 15.72 24.21 -25.51
CA ILE A 684 15.40 25.13 -24.41
C ILE A 684 14.33 24.51 -23.52
N LEU A 685 14.60 24.43 -22.23
CA LEU A 685 13.68 23.91 -21.22
C LEU A 685 13.10 25.06 -20.38
N ILE A 686 11.79 25.18 -20.36
CA ILE A 686 11.05 26.14 -19.53
C ILE A 686 10.34 25.37 -18.41
N ASP A 687 10.76 25.57 -17.16
CA ASP A 687 10.19 24.85 -16.01
C ASP A 687 10.46 25.61 -14.69
N PRO A 688 9.49 25.70 -13.74
CA PRO A 688 9.71 26.29 -12.42
C PRO A 688 10.74 25.54 -11.55
N ARG A 689 11.12 24.32 -11.94
CA ARG A 689 12.20 23.54 -11.35
C ARG A 689 13.26 23.27 -12.41
N LYS A 690 14.53 23.41 -12.05
CA LYS A 690 15.65 22.88 -12.82
C LYS A 690 15.63 21.34 -12.73
N THR A 691 14.86 20.72 -13.63
CA THR A 691 14.63 19.27 -13.61
C THR A 691 15.85 18.49 -14.07
N GLU A 692 15.80 17.16 -13.93
CA GLU A 692 16.86 16.26 -14.40
C GLU A 692 17.06 16.36 -15.92
N THR A 693 16.03 16.76 -16.67
CA THR A 693 16.10 17.04 -18.11
C THR A 693 16.98 18.25 -18.43
N ALA A 694 17.17 19.19 -17.50
CA ALA A 694 18.01 20.37 -17.71
C ALA A 694 19.47 20.02 -18.01
N LEU A 695 19.95 18.82 -17.61
CA LEU A 695 21.29 18.32 -17.97
C LEU A 695 21.45 18.09 -19.48
N TYR A 696 20.34 17.77 -20.16
CA TYR A 696 20.29 17.50 -21.59
C TYR A 696 19.86 18.73 -22.39
N ALA A 697 19.27 19.74 -21.75
CA ALA A 697 18.91 21.01 -22.37
C ALA A 697 20.13 21.91 -22.63
N SER A 698 20.09 22.70 -23.70
CA SER A 698 21.07 23.76 -23.98
C SER A 698 20.92 24.94 -23.02
N GLU A 699 19.69 25.19 -22.58
CA GLU A 699 19.33 26.28 -21.69
C GLU A 699 18.12 25.88 -20.83
N HIS A 700 18.09 26.29 -19.57
CA HIS A 700 16.91 26.21 -18.71
C HIS A 700 16.54 27.61 -18.23
N LEU A 701 15.25 27.94 -18.30
CA LEU A 701 14.70 29.19 -17.77
C LEU A 701 13.58 28.87 -16.79
N PHE A 702 13.60 29.55 -15.65
CA PHE A 702 12.52 29.50 -14.67
C PHE A 702 11.30 30.27 -15.18
N ILE A 703 10.13 29.70 -14.97
CA ILE A 703 8.83 30.34 -15.22
C ILE A 703 7.97 30.24 -13.96
N LYS A 704 7.21 31.29 -13.64
CA LYS A 704 6.26 31.22 -12.52
C LYS A 704 5.13 30.22 -12.85
N PRO A 705 4.79 29.28 -11.94
CA PRO A 705 3.74 28.29 -12.20
C PRO A 705 2.41 28.93 -12.60
N GLY A 706 1.75 28.40 -13.63
CA GLY A 706 0.47 28.89 -14.11
C GLY A 706 0.56 30.06 -15.11
N THR A 707 1.75 30.48 -15.54
CA THR A 707 1.94 31.66 -16.41
C THR A 707 2.42 31.34 -17.82
N ASP A 708 2.59 30.05 -18.16
CA ASP A 708 2.98 29.56 -19.48
C ASP A 708 2.09 30.08 -20.63
N PRO A 709 0.76 30.26 -20.49
CA PRO A 709 -0.06 30.82 -21.57
C PRO A 709 0.41 32.20 -22.01
N LEU A 710 0.83 33.05 -21.05
CA LEU A 710 1.34 34.39 -21.35
C LEU A 710 2.72 34.34 -22.02
N PHE A 711 3.58 33.41 -21.60
CA PHE A 711 4.89 33.26 -22.22
C PHE A 711 4.73 32.85 -23.69
N ILE A 712 3.92 31.83 -23.99
CA ILE A 712 3.69 31.37 -25.36
C ILE A 712 2.96 32.45 -26.18
N TYR A 713 2.01 33.16 -25.58
CA TYR A 713 1.38 34.35 -26.17
C TYR A 713 2.42 35.39 -26.59
N GLY A 714 3.40 35.70 -25.72
CA GLY A 714 4.47 36.65 -26.01
C GLY A 714 5.36 36.21 -27.18
N LEU A 715 5.61 34.90 -27.30
CA LEU A 715 6.32 34.34 -28.45
C LEU A 715 5.54 34.55 -29.75
N ILE A 716 4.25 34.18 -29.76
CA ILE A 716 3.37 34.34 -30.93
C ILE A 716 3.20 35.81 -31.29
N GLN A 717 2.96 36.67 -30.31
CA GLN A 717 2.87 38.12 -30.47
C GLN A 717 4.12 38.66 -31.18
N TYR A 718 5.32 38.28 -30.72
CA TYR A 718 6.55 38.78 -31.32
C TYR A 718 6.76 38.26 -32.74
N VAL A 719 6.48 36.97 -32.99
CA VAL A 719 6.49 36.38 -34.35
C VAL A 719 5.58 37.16 -35.29
N ILE A 720 4.37 37.50 -34.87
CA ILE A 720 3.41 38.29 -35.65
C ILE A 720 3.91 39.72 -35.88
N GLN A 721 4.34 40.41 -34.82
CA GLN A 721 4.81 41.80 -34.90
C GLN A 721 6.02 41.98 -35.82
N GLN A 722 6.92 40.98 -35.86
CA GLN A 722 8.09 40.99 -36.74
C GLN A 722 7.83 40.35 -38.11
N SER A 723 6.59 39.92 -38.40
CA SER A 723 6.23 39.22 -39.63
C SER A 723 7.12 37.99 -39.91
N LEU A 724 7.43 37.23 -38.86
CA LEU A 724 8.23 36.01 -38.90
C LEU A 724 7.37 34.74 -39.06
N TYR A 725 6.06 34.88 -39.24
CA TYR A 725 5.17 33.74 -39.50
C TYR A 725 5.30 33.29 -40.97
N ASP A 726 5.35 31.98 -41.18
CA ASP A 726 5.28 31.32 -42.48
C ASP A 726 4.60 29.95 -42.30
N PRO A 727 3.26 29.85 -42.41
CA PRO A 727 2.57 28.56 -42.32
C PRO A 727 2.89 27.61 -43.49
N ALA A 728 3.64 28.07 -44.51
CA ALA A 728 4.14 27.27 -45.61
C ALA A 728 3.05 26.36 -46.23
N HIS A 729 3.29 25.05 -46.23
CA HIS A 729 2.41 24.02 -46.80
C HIS A 729 1.02 23.94 -46.16
N LEU A 730 0.83 24.52 -44.96
CA LEU A 730 -0.45 24.53 -44.27
C LEU A 730 -1.37 25.64 -44.77
N SER A 731 -0.85 26.70 -45.40
CA SER A 731 -1.64 27.88 -45.83
C SER A 731 -2.97 27.57 -46.52
N PRO A 732 -3.06 26.57 -47.43
CA PRO A 732 -4.33 26.27 -48.11
C PRO A 732 -5.40 25.61 -47.23
N ILE A 733 -5.03 25.13 -46.04
CA ILE A 733 -5.87 24.30 -45.17
C ILE A 733 -6.11 24.95 -43.80
N LEU A 734 -5.81 26.23 -43.64
CA LEU A 734 -6.06 26.98 -42.40
C LEU A 734 -7.40 27.72 -42.47
N ASP A 735 -8.26 27.51 -41.48
CA ASP A 735 -9.44 28.32 -41.24
C ASP A 735 -9.19 29.35 -40.13
N GLY A 736 -9.58 30.61 -40.37
CA GLY A 736 -9.45 31.70 -39.39
C GLY A 736 -8.05 32.36 -39.27
N PHE A 737 -7.12 32.12 -40.20
CA PHE A 737 -5.74 32.61 -40.09
C PHE A 737 -5.61 34.15 -40.03
N ASP A 738 -6.28 34.89 -40.91
CA ASP A 738 -6.22 36.36 -40.90
C ASP A 738 -6.78 36.97 -39.62
N GLN A 739 -7.83 36.35 -39.05
CA GLN A 739 -8.43 36.78 -37.80
C GLN A 739 -7.49 36.53 -36.62
N LEU A 740 -6.82 35.37 -36.61
CA LEU A 740 -5.84 35.00 -35.58
C LEU A 740 -4.70 36.03 -35.47
N LEU A 741 -4.17 36.53 -36.61
CA LEU A 741 -3.08 37.51 -36.62
C LEU A 741 -3.44 38.81 -35.86
N GLY A 742 -4.71 39.16 -35.80
CA GLY A 742 -5.21 40.35 -35.10
C GLY A 742 -5.44 40.17 -33.59
N MET A 743 -5.25 38.97 -33.02
CA MET A 743 -5.60 38.68 -31.61
C MET A 743 -4.49 38.96 -30.59
N PHE A 744 -3.24 39.13 -31.03
CA PHE A 744 -2.05 39.10 -30.17
C PHE A 744 -1.51 40.50 -29.79
N ASP A 745 -2.39 41.47 -29.53
CA ASP A 745 -2.05 42.85 -29.14
C ASP A 745 -2.54 43.27 -27.73
N GLN A 746 -3.05 42.31 -26.95
CA GLN A 746 -3.75 42.55 -25.68
C GLN A 746 -2.81 42.79 -24.48
N PHE A 747 -1.55 42.38 -24.58
CA PHE A 747 -0.51 42.57 -23.56
C PHE A 747 0.75 43.11 -24.20
N THR A 748 1.54 43.86 -23.44
CA THR A 748 2.90 44.22 -23.82
C THR A 748 3.88 43.12 -23.38
N LEU A 749 5.02 43.00 -24.07
CA LEU A 749 6.08 42.07 -23.67
C LEU A 749 6.62 42.37 -22.26
N ALA A 750 6.60 43.65 -21.84
CA ALA A 750 6.98 44.07 -20.49
C ALA A 750 6.03 43.49 -19.42
N GLU A 751 4.71 43.59 -19.65
CA GLU A 751 3.71 43.00 -18.74
C GLU A 751 3.85 41.47 -18.67
N ILE A 752 4.07 40.82 -19.82
CA ILE A 752 4.30 39.38 -19.89
C ILE A 752 5.54 39.00 -19.09
N SER A 753 6.65 39.71 -19.29
CA SER A 753 7.92 39.50 -18.59
C SER A 753 7.77 39.60 -17.07
N ASP A 754 7.09 40.65 -16.60
CA ASP A 754 6.83 40.86 -15.17
C ASP A 754 6.01 39.73 -14.54
N VAL A 755 4.99 39.24 -15.26
CA VAL A 755 4.11 38.17 -14.77
C VAL A 755 4.83 36.83 -14.80
N CYS A 756 5.33 36.38 -15.95
CA CYS A 756 5.89 35.03 -16.08
C CYS A 756 7.30 34.86 -15.50
N GLY A 757 8.05 35.97 -15.34
CA GLY A 757 9.41 35.96 -14.80
C GLY A 757 10.50 35.68 -15.84
N ILE A 758 10.17 35.62 -17.13
CA ILE A 758 11.14 35.50 -18.24
C ILE A 758 11.33 36.86 -18.88
N SER A 759 12.58 37.31 -19.02
CA SER A 759 12.89 38.63 -19.56
C SER A 759 12.37 38.85 -20.99
N GLU A 760 12.00 40.10 -21.31
CA GLU A 760 11.64 40.49 -22.67
C GLU A 760 12.69 40.07 -23.71
N GLU A 761 13.97 40.19 -23.38
CA GLU A 761 15.08 39.80 -24.25
C GLU A 761 15.02 38.31 -24.59
N ASN A 762 14.78 37.46 -23.59
CA ASN A 762 14.63 36.03 -23.79
C ASN A 762 13.38 35.68 -24.59
N ILE A 763 12.25 36.36 -24.35
CA ILE A 763 11.02 36.16 -25.14
C ILE A 763 11.29 36.48 -26.62
N LYS A 764 11.87 37.64 -26.92
CA LYS A 764 12.20 38.07 -28.29
C LYS A 764 13.20 37.13 -28.97
N ARG A 765 14.25 36.75 -28.25
CA ARG A 765 15.28 35.82 -28.74
C ARG A 765 14.67 34.46 -29.07
N ILE A 766 13.95 33.84 -28.13
CA ILE A 766 13.37 32.50 -28.30
C ILE A 766 12.37 32.51 -29.46
N ALA A 767 11.52 33.53 -29.57
CA ALA A 767 10.57 33.67 -30.66
C ALA A 767 11.27 33.77 -32.03
N THR A 768 12.35 34.56 -32.11
CA THR A 768 13.16 34.70 -33.32
C THR A 768 13.85 33.39 -33.69
N GLU A 769 14.60 32.81 -32.74
CA GLU A 769 15.34 31.55 -32.95
C GLU A 769 14.40 30.42 -33.38
N PHE A 770 13.21 30.32 -32.77
CA PHE A 770 12.20 29.32 -33.12
C PHE A 770 11.65 29.51 -34.53
N ALA A 771 11.30 30.74 -34.91
CA ALA A 771 10.67 31.03 -36.20
C ALA A 771 11.63 30.87 -37.39
N ILE A 772 12.93 31.15 -37.21
CA ILE A 772 13.93 31.08 -38.30
C ILE A 772 14.66 29.74 -38.38
N ALA A 773 14.45 28.83 -37.42
CA ALA A 773 15.08 27.51 -37.45
C ALA A 773 14.60 26.68 -38.65
N ASP A 774 15.50 25.92 -39.25
CA ASP A 774 15.20 25.04 -40.39
C ASP A 774 14.06 24.05 -40.05
N SER A 775 14.09 23.51 -38.83
CA SER A 775 13.01 22.73 -38.22
C SER A 775 12.92 22.99 -36.72
N ALA A 776 11.69 23.16 -36.21
CA ALA A 776 11.47 23.45 -34.80
C ALA A 776 10.25 22.72 -34.20
N ILE A 777 10.31 22.48 -32.91
CA ILE A 777 9.28 21.80 -32.12
C ILE A 777 8.97 22.63 -30.88
N CYS A 778 7.72 23.08 -30.74
CA CYS A 778 7.20 23.54 -29.46
C CYS A 778 6.38 22.41 -28.82
N TYR A 779 6.80 21.95 -27.64
CA TYR A 779 6.22 20.80 -26.96
C TYR A 779 5.99 21.09 -25.47
N GLY A 780 4.78 20.81 -25.00
CA GLY A 780 4.34 21.05 -23.63
C GLY A 780 3.66 19.85 -23.00
N ARG A 781 3.95 19.52 -21.73
CA ARG A 781 3.33 18.38 -21.01
C ARG A 781 2.82 18.71 -19.62
N MET A 782 2.98 17.82 -18.64
CA MET A 782 2.26 17.85 -17.35
C MET A 782 2.26 19.21 -16.67
N GLY A 783 3.37 19.97 -16.74
CA GLY A 783 3.41 21.34 -16.23
C GLY A 783 2.36 22.26 -16.87
N LEU A 784 2.09 22.08 -18.17
CA LEU A 784 1.07 22.80 -18.95
C LEU A 784 -0.31 22.15 -18.89
N SER A 785 -0.41 20.82 -18.80
CA SER A 785 -1.69 20.11 -18.84
C SER A 785 -2.42 20.05 -17.50
N THR A 786 -1.73 20.34 -16.39
CA THR A 786 -2.31 20.23 -15.04
C THR A 786 -2.18 21.53 -14.25
N GLN A 787 -2.41 22.65 -14.94
CA GLN A 787 -2.42 23.99 -14.37
C GLN A 787 -3.62 24.81 -14.86
N ASN A 788 -3.73 26.06 -14.44
CA ASN A 788 -4.78 26.93 -14.96
C ASN A 788 -4.57 27.19 -16.46
N PHE A 789 -5.66 27.30 -17.24
CA PHE A 789 -5.61 27.50 -18.69
C PHE A 789 -4.87 26.36 -19.42
N SER A 790 -5.07 25.11 -18.99
CA SER A 790 -4.40 23.95 -19.58
C SER A 790 -4.82 23.73 -21.04
N THR A 791 -6.10 23.90 -21.35
CA THR A 791 -6.61 23.75 -22.71
C THR A 791 -6.06 24.86 -23.62
N LEU A 792 -6.07 26.10 -23.14
CA LEU A 792 -5.49 27.26 -23.84
C LEU A 792 -3.99 27.12 -24.10
N ASN A 793 -3.22 26.56 -23.16
CA ASN A 793 -1.79 26.28 -23.37
C ASN A 793 -1.57 25.43 -24.63
N HIS A 794 -2.34 24.36 -24.80
CA HIS A 794 -2.15 23.45 -25.95
C HIS A 794 -2.66 24.04 -27.26
N TRP A 795 -3.69 24.89 -27.22
CA TRP A 795 -4.02 25.72 -28.37
C TRP A 795 -2.84 26.62 -28.77
N LEU A 796 -2.26 27.38 -27.82
CA LEU A 796 -1.12 28.26 -28.10
C LEU A 796 0.11 27.49 -28.61
N VAL A 797 0.41 26.31 -28.06
CA VAL A 797 1.48 25.44 -28.57
C VAL A 797 1.21 25.04 -30.03
N ASN A 798 -0.02 24.62 -30.35
CA ASN A 798 -0.39 24.29 -31.73
C ASN A 798 -0.29 25.51 -32.65
N ILE A 799 -0.79 26.67 -32.22
CA ILE A 799 -0.70 27.93 -32.98
C ILE A 799 0.76 28.28 -33.28
N LEU A 800 1.66 28.27 -32.29
CA LEU A 800 3.06 28.61 -32.51
C LEU A 800 3.72 27.67 -33.55
N ASN A 801 3.44 26.37 -33.47
CA ASN A 801 3.93 25.41 -34.47
C ASN A 801 3.29 25.65 -35.86
N ILE A 802 1.99 25.95 -35.93
CA ILE A 802 1.28 26.16 -37.20
C ILE A 802 1.75 27.44 -37.91
N ILE A 803 1.80 28.58 -37.22
CA ILE A 803 2.11 29.86 -37.85
C ILE A 803 3.57 29.94 -38.33
N THR A 804 4.45 29.09 -37.80
CA THR A 804 5.86 28.98 -38.21
C THR A 804 6.10 27.80 -39.17
N GLY A 805 5.03 27.15 -39.65
CA GLY A 805 5.11 26.07 -40.63
C GLY A 805 5.68 24.76 -40.08
N ASN A 806 5.73 24.62 -38.75
CA ASN A 806 6.30 23.50 -38.00
C ASN A 806 5.34 22.33 -37.73
N LEU A 807 4.06 22.45 -38.03
CA LEU A 807 3.12 21.31 -37.98
C LEU A 807 3.17 20.51 -39.29
N ASP A 808 3.08 19.19 -39.19
CA ASP A 808 3.08 18.17 -40.26
C ASP A 808 4.29 18.22 -41.22
N ARG A 809 5.44 18.70 -40.73
CA ARG A 809 6.72 18.67 -41.47
C ARG A 809 7.80 17.87 -40.76
N LYS A 810 8.75 17.33 -41.53
CA LYS A 810 9.97 16.69 -41.02
C LYS A 810 10.69 17.65 -40.06
N GLY A 811 11.06 17.15 -38.89
CA GLY A 811 11.72 17.88 -37.80
C GLY A 811 10.79 18.79 -36.99
N GLY A 812 9.49 18.80 -37.30
CA GLY A 812 8.46 19.55 -36.59
C GLY A 812 7.55 18.67 -35.73
N MET A 813 6.37 19.17 -35.43
CA MET A 813 5.28 18.41 -34.81
C MET A 813 4.53 17.64 -35.91
N MET A 814 4.39 16.33 -35.79
CA MET A 814 3.84 15.45 -36.85
C MET A 814 2.69 14.57 -36.33
N PHE A 815 2.14 13.70 -37.17
CA PHE A 815 1.17 12.69 -36.77
C PHE A 815 1.71 11.27 -36.98
N THR A 816 1.14 10.30 -36.28
CA THR A 816 1.52 8.90 -36.37
C THR A 816 0.66 8.12 -37.36
N LYS A 817 1.23 7.06 -37.92
CA LYS A 817 0.53 6.09 -38.76
C LYS A 817 0.80 4.69 -38.20
N PRO A 818 0.13 4.30 -37.11
CA PRO A 818 0.37 3.03 -36.44
C PRO A 818 -0.08 1.84 -37.28
N ALA A 819 0.43 0.64 -36.97
CA ALA A 819 0.01 -0.59 -37.65
C ALA A 819 -1.46 -0.97 -37.41
N VAL A 820 -2.01 -0.51 -36.29
CA VAL A 820 -3.44 -0.64 -35.94
C VAL A 820 -3.99 0.76 -35.69
N ASP A 821 -4.89 1.22 -36.54
CA ASP A 821 -5.50 2.56 -36.52
C ASP A 821 -7.04 2.53 -36.39
N MET A 822 -7.62 1.35 -36.11
CA MET A 822 -9.07 1.14 -36.04
C MET A 822 -9.79 2.05 -35.02
N GLY A 823 -9.06 2.64 -34.07
CA GLY A 823 -9.57 3.62 -33.10
C GLY A 823 -9.52 5.08 -33.55
N VAL A 824 -8.98 5.37 -34.73
CA VAL A 824 -8.85 6.71 -35.32
C VAL A 824 -9.67 6.78 -36.61
N GLN A 825 -11.00 6.74 -36.45
CA GLN A 825 -11.97 6.79 -37.53
C GLN A 825 -13.01 7.88 -37.23
N ALA A 826 -13.73 8.35 -38.25
CA ALA A 826 -14.74 9.39 -38.06
C ALA A 826 -15.81 9.01 -37.02
N SER A 827 -16.18 7.73 -36.93
CA SER A 827 -17.15 7.23 -35.93
C SER A 827 -16.63 7.22 -34.48
N THR A 828 -15.33 7.39 -34.28
CA THR A 828 -14.65 7.38 -32.97
C THR A 828 -13.98 8.72 -32.64
N ALA A 829 -14.33 9.78 -33.36
CA ALA A 829 -13.76 11.13 -33.23
C ALA A 829 -13.72 11.68 -31.79
N GLY A 830 -14.69 11.31 -30.98
CA GLY A 830 -14.89 11.84 -29.63
C GLY A 830 -16.19 12.62 -29.53
N SER A 831 -16.41 13.22 -28.38
CA SER A 831 -17.54 14.09 -28.07
C SER A 831 -17.08 15.14 -27.08
N PHE A 832 -17.78 16.28 -27.06
CA PHE A 832 -17.50 17.36 -26.13
C PHE A 832 -18.82 18.00 -25.70
N ALA A 833 -18.97 18.21 -24.39
CA ALA A 833 -20.08 18.91 -23.74
C ALA A 833 -21.48 18.41 -24.16
N GLN A 834 -21.62 17.14 -24.56
CA GLN A 834 -22.92 16.56 -24.92
C GLN A 834 -23.80 16.33 -23.68
N TYR A 835 -23.17 16.18 -22.53
CA TYR A 835 -23.77 16.18 -21.21
C TYR A 835 -22.75 16.72 -20.21
N HIS A 836 -23.21 16.98 -18.99
CA HIS A 836 -22.40 17.60 -17.94
C HIS A 836 -22.54 16.81 -16.65
N SER A 837 -21.57 17.00 -15.75
CA SER A 837 -21.67 16.48 -14.39
C SER A 837 -22.87 17.08 -13.67
N ARG A 838 -23.41 16.33 -12.70
CA ARG A 838 -24.66 16.70 -12.05
C ARG A 838 -24.47 17.79 -11.01
N VAL A 839 -23.36 17.76 -10.27
CA VAL A 839 -23.13 18.67 -9.15
C VAL A 839 -22.57 20.01 -9.61
N ARG A 840 -21.39 19.99 -10.25
CA ARG A 840 -20.71 21.20 -10.72
C ARG A 840 -21.02 21.61 -12.16
N GLY A 841 -21.66 20.76 -12.96
CA GLY A 841 -21.95 21.07 -14.36
C GLY A 841 -20.69 21.11 -15.23
N LEU A 842 -19.65 20.33 -14.93
CA LEU A 842 -18.45 20.24 -15.75
C LEU A 842 -18.70 19.43 -17.02
N PRO A 843 -18.11 19.82 -18.17
CA PRO A 843 -18.40 19.19 -19.45
C PRO A 843 -17.82 17.78 -19.55
N GLU A 844 -18.53 16.90 -20.25
CA GLU A 844 -17.99 15.63 -20.72
C GLU A 844 -16.99 15.84 -21.87
N PHE A 845 -16.00 14.96 -21.93
CA PHE A 845 -15.19 14.74 -23.13
C PHE A 845 -15.00 13.24 -23.42
N SER A 846 -15.16 12.83 -24.68
CA SER A 846 -15.02 11.45 -25.16
C SER A 846 -15.74 10.38 -24.31
N ARG A 847 -16.93 10.72 -23.84
CA ARG A 847 -17.87 9.98 -22.98
C ARG A 847 -17.36 9.77 -21.57
N GLU A 848 -16.49 10.65 -21.11
CA GLU A 848 -15.94 10.65 -19.78
C GLU A 848 -16.22 11.99 -19.09
N LEU A 849 -16.58 11.93 -17.81
CA LEU A 849 -16.67 13.09 -16.95
C LEU A 849 -15.34 13.28 -16.22
N PRO A 850 -15.02 14.52 -15.81
CA PRO A 850 -13.82 14.80 -15.03
C PRO A 850 -13.69 13.90 -13.80
N THR A 851 -12.49 13.51 -13.43
CA THR A 851 -12.26 12.65 -12.25
C THR A 851 -12.31 13.44 -10.95
N SER A 852 -12.04 14.76 -11.00
CA SER A 852 -12.07 15.67 -9.84
C SER A 852 -13.45 15.82 -9.19
N ILE A 853 -14.52 15.36 -9.85
CA ILE A 853 -15.90 15.40 -9.32
C ILE A 853 -16.32 14.09 -8.63
N LEU A 854 -15.49 13.04 -8.63
CA LEU A 854 -15.89 11.72 -8.14
C LEU A 854 -16.49 11.79 -6.72
N ALA A 855 -15.81 12.46 -5.80
CA ALA A 855 -16.25 12.54 -4.40
C ALA A 855 -17.60 13.27 -4.27
N GLU A 856 -17.80 14.40 -4.96
CA GLU A 856 -19.07 15.14 -4.89
C GLU A 856 -20.23 14.40 -5.56
N GLU A 857 -19.98 13.65 -6.64
CA GLU A 857 -21.00 12.84 -7.30
C GLU A 857 -21.48 11.67 -6.44
N MET A 858 -20.60 11.16 -5.56
CA MET A 858 -20.93 10.16 -4.53
C MET A 858 -21.62 10.79 -3.32
N LEU A 859 -21.10 11.90 -2.79
CA LEU A 859 -21.56 12.48 -1.52
C LEU A 859 -22.85 13.30 -1.64
N THR A 860 -23.11 13.93 -2.79
CA THR A 860 -24.24 14.87 -2.94
C THR A 860 -25.54 14.11 -3.25
N PRO A 861 -26.57 14.16 -2.39
CA PRO A 861 -27.85 13.49 -2.67
C PRO A 861 -28.56 14.02 -3.92
N GLY A 862 -29.30 13.16 -4.61
CA GLY A 862 -30.10 13.55 -5.79
C GLY A 862 -30.27 12.42 -6.80
N VAL A 863 -31.08 12.66 -7.83
CA VAL A 863 -31.22 11.72 -8.97
C VAL A 863 -29.86 11.55 -9.65
N GLY A 864 -29.41 10.32 -9.82
CA GLY A 864 -28.09 10.02 -10.39
C GLY A 864 -26.91 10.13 -9.41
N GLN A 865 -27.18 10.25 -8.10
CA GLN A 865 -26.13 10.08 -7.08
C GLN A 865 -25.45 8.72 -7.26
N VAL A 866 -24.12 8.69 -7.23
CA VAL A 866 -23.36 7.45 -7.35
C VAL A 866 -23.57 6.59 -6.10
N LYS A 867 -24.02 5.36 -6.31
CA LYS A 867 -24.27 4.34 -5.29
C LYS A 867 -23.38 3.12 -5.44
N GLY A 868 -23.00 2.81 -6.68
CA GLY A 868 -22.03 1.76 -6.96
C GLY A 868 -20.82 2.26 -7.73
N PHE A 869 -19.66 1.66 -7.47
CA PHE A 869 -18.40 2.07 -8.11
C PHE A 869 -17.58 0.87 -8.63
N ILE A 870 -17.04 1.02 -9.83
CA ILE A 870 -16.15 0.04 -10.47
C ILE A 870 -14.79 0.70 -10.66
N CYS A 871 -13.77 0.24 -9.93
CA CYS A 871 -12.39 0.69 -10.12
C CYS A 871 -11.62 -0.37 -10.91
N THR A 872 -10.98 0.00 -12.02
CA THR A 872 -10.11 -0.89 -12.80
C THR A 872 -8.68 -0.37 -12.82
N ALA A 873 -7.74 -1.20 -12.34
CA ALA A 873 -6.30 -0.98 -12.37
C ALA A 873 -5.92 0.45 -11.93
N GLY A 874 -6.40 0.86 -10.75
CA GLY A 874 -6.44 2.26 -10.35
C GLY A 874 -6.42 2.46 -8.85
N ASN A 875 -5.86 3.59 -8.43
CA ASN A 875 -5.81 4.00 -7.03
C ASN A 875 -6.16 5.50 -6.88
N PRO A 876 -7.39 5.90 -7.24
CA PRO A 876 -7.83 7.28 -7.22
C PRO A 876 -7.68 7.94 -5.85
N VAL A 877 -7.79 7.24 -4.72
CA VAL A 877 -7.53 7.81 -3.37
C VAL A 877 -6.16 8.51 -3.28
N LEU A 878 -5.13 7.97 -3.95
CA LEU A 878 -3.80 8.60 -4.00
C LEU A 878 -3.53 9.39 -5.29
N SER A 879 -4.39 9.34 -6.30
CA SER A 879 -4.14 9.99 -7.60
C SER A 879 -5.05 11.17 -7.94
N VAL A 880 -6.21 11.32 -7.32
CA VAL A 880 -7.12 12.45 -7.56
C VAL A 880 -6.89 13.58 -6.55
N PRO A 881 -7.20 14.84 -6.89
CA PRO A 881 -7.22 15.94 -5.92
C PRO A 881 -8.14 15.64 -4.73
N ASN A 882 -7.75 16.10 -3.55
CA ASN A 882 -8.47 15.90 -2.29
C ASN A 882 -8.76 14.41 -2.00
N GLY A 883 -7.68 13.60 -2.02
CA GLY A 883 -7.75 12.15 -1.83
C GLY A 883 -8.47 11.70 -0.55
N ARG A 884 -8.42 12.50 0.52
CA ARG A 884 -9.15 12.24 1.77
C ARG A 884 -10.66 12.32 1.63
N GLN A 885 -11.16 13.28 0.84
CA GLN A 885 -12.59 13.39 0.59
C GLN A 885 -13.08 12.21 -0.26
N LEU A 886 -12.27 11.75 -1.23
CA LEU A 886 -12.61 10.54 -1.96
C LEU A 886 -12.56 9.29 -1.07
N ASP A 887 -11.58 9.19 -0.17
CA ASP A 887 -11.49 8.11 0.83
C ASP A 887 -12.79 8.00 1.64
N GLU A 888 -13.33 9.12 2.12
CA GLU A 888 -14.63 9.20 2.81
C GLU A 888 -15.82 8.87 1.89
N ALA A 889 -15.80 9.37 0.65
CA ALA A 889 -16.89 9.15 -0.30
C ALA A 889 -17.07 7.66 -0.64
N LEU A 890 -15.96 6.92 -0.78
CA LEU A 890 -15.98 5.49 -1.08
C LEU A 890 -16.55 4.65 0.08
N GLU A 891 -16.39 5.07 1.33
CA GLU A 891 -16.96 4.38 2.50
C GLU A 891 -18.49 4.41 2.53
N ASN A 892 -19.11 5.36 1.82
CA ASN A 892 -20.55 5.60 1.82
C ASN A 892 -21.29 4.96 0.61
N LEU A 893 -20.59 4.18 -0.22
CA LEU A 893 -21.20 3.48 -1.34
C LEU A 893 -22.02 2.26 -0.89
N ASP A 894 -23.06 1.92 -1.65
CA ASP A 894 -23.87 0.72 -1.43
C ASP A 894 -23.12 -0.53 -1.92
N PHE A 895 -22.28 -0.39 -2.95
CA PHE A 895 -21.45 -1.47 -3.46
C PHE A 895 -20.21 -0.95 -4.21
N MET A 896 -19.07 -1.61 -4.04
CA MET A 896 -17.88 -1.34 -4.83
C MET A 896 -17.17 -2.63 -5.26
N VAL A 897 -16.75 -2.67 -6.52
CA VAL A 897 -15.87 -3.73 -7.05
C VAL A 897 -14.57 -3.13 -7.57
N SER A 898 -13.45 -3.78 -7.24
CA SER A 898 -12.13 -3.44 -7.75
C SER A 898 -11.59 -4.55 -8.65
N ILE A 899 -11.22 -4.22 -9.88
CA ILE A 899 -10.47 -5.08 -10.79
C ILE A 899 -9.01 -4.66 -10.67
N ASP A 900 -8.30 -5.25 -9.72
CA ASP A 900 -6.93 -4.92 -9.35
C ASP A 900 -6.30 -6.13 -8.64
N PHE A 901 -5.00 -6.32 -8.81
CA PHE A 901 -4.28 -7.43 -8.19
C PHE A 901 -3.64 -7.06 -6.84
N TYR A 902 -3.91 -5.86 -6.32
CA TYR A 902 -3.49 -5.42 -4.99
C TYR A 902 -4.65 -4.95 -4.10
N LEU A 903 -4.48 -5.14 -2.78
CA LEU A 903 -5.26 -4.49 -1.74
C LEU A 903 -4.60 -3.16 -1.35
N ASN A 904 -4.95 -2.09 -2.07
CA ASN A 904 -4.40 -0.74 -1.97
C ASN A 904 -5.39 0.24 -1.30
N GLU A 905 -5.03 1.53 -1.25
CA GLU A 905 -5.79 2.59 -0.57
C GLU A 905 -7.21 2.78 -1.13
N THR A 906 -7.42 2.49 -2.42
CA THR A 906 -8.76 2.52 -3.02
C THR A 906 -9.45 1.17 -2.88
N SER A 907 -8.78 0.07 -3.25
CA SER A 907 -9.43 -1.25 -3.28
C SER A 907 -9.78 -1.78 -1.89
N ARG A 908 -9.20 -1.22 -0.82
CA ARG A 908 -9.65 -1.48 0.57
C ARG A 908 -11.14 -1.20 0.78
N HIS A 909 -11.74 -0.31 -0.01
CA HIS A 909 -13.16 0.06 0.10
C HIS A 909 -14.08 -0.94 -0.60
N ALA A 910 -13.55 -1.74 -1.53
CA ALA A 910 -14.35 -2.69 -2.29
C ALA A 910 -15.05 -3.72 -1.40
N ASP A 911 -16.20 -4.20 -1.87
CA ASP A 911 -16.85 -5.40 -1.37
C ASP A 911 -16.22 -6.66 -1.97
N ILE A 912 -15.75 -6.56 -3.22
CA ILE A 912 -15.12 -7.65 -3.96
C ILE A 912 -13.92 -7.10 -4.74
N ILE A 913 -12.80 -7.82 -4.66
CA ILE A 913 -11.63 -7.59 -5.51
C ILE A 913 -11.50 -8.77 -6.47
N LEU A 914 -11.42 -8.46 -7.78
CA LEU A 914 -11.23 -9.41 -8.87
C LEU A 914 -9.79 -9.24 -9.40
N PRO A 915 -8.84 -10.09 -8.98
CA PRO A 915 -7.45 -9.94 -9.38
C PRO A 915 -7.19 -10.49 -10.79
N PRO A 916 -6.68 -9.67 -11.72
CA PRO A 916 -6.23 -10.17 -13.01
C PRO A 916 -4.87 -10.87 -12.95
N THR A 917 -4.54 -11.61 -14.01
CA THR A 917 -3.19 -12.06 -14.33
C THR A 917 -2.20 -10.89 -14.39
N GLY A 918 -0.94 -11.14 -14.08
CA GLY A 918 0.11 -10.15 -14.01
C GLY A 918 0.70 -9.87 -15.39
N PRO A 919 1.53 -8.82 -15.54
CA PRO A 919 1.99 -8.34 -16.84
C PRO A 919 2.80 -9.37 -17.65
N LEU A 920 3.37 -10.39 -17.00
CA LEU A 920 4.17 -11.44 -17.64
C LEU A 920 3.36 -12.71 -18.01
N GLU A 921 2.08 -12.75 -17.65
CA GLU A 921 1.21 -13.93 -17.76
C GLU A 921 0.19 -13.83 -18.90
N HIS A 922 0.26 -12.77 -19.69
CA HIS A 922 -0.58 -12.55 -20.87
C HIS A 922 0.22 -11.89 -21.98
N GLU A 923 -0.29 -11.99 -23.21
CA GLU A 923 0.24 -11.32 -24.38
C GLU A 923 0.07 -9.79 -24.31
N HIS A 924 0.83 -9.07 -25.14
CA HIS A 924 0.76 -7.62 -25.19
C HIS A 924 1.03 -7.04 -26.59
N TYR A 925 0.26 -6.01 -26.93
CA TYR A 925 0.47 -5.12 -28.06
C TYR A 925 0.05 -3.70 -27.64
N ASP A 926 0.93 -2.73 -27.84
CA ASP A 926 0.66 -1.33 -27.48
C ASP A 926 -0.31 -0.68 -28.48
N LEU A 927 -1.59 -0.59 -28.15
CA LEU A 927 -2.56 0.10 -29.01
C LEU A 927 -2.43 1.62 -28.93
N VAL A 928 -2.46 2.16 -27.70
CA VAL A 928 -2.47 3.61 -27.47
C VAL A 928 -1.11 4.24 -27.76
N PHE A 929 -0.02 3.64 -27.29
CA PHE A 929 1.30 4.28 -27.37
C PHE A 929 1.91 4.26 -28.78
N ASN A 930 1.46 3.36 -29.65
CA ASN A 930 1.78 3.44 -31.08
C ASN A 930 1.18 4.70 -31.76
N LEU A 931 0.09 5.27 -31.23
CA LEU A 931 -0.43 6.57 -31.69
C LEU A 931 0.43 7.75 -31.22
N LEU A 932 1.29 7.54 -30.23
CA LEU A 932 2.09 8.57 -29.57
C LEU A 932 3.59 8.44 -29.88
N ALA A 933 3.97 7.45 -30.69
CA ALA A 933 5.35 7.08 -30.94
C ALA A 933 6.05 8.09 -31.86
N VAL A 934 7.26 8.49 -31.49
CA VAL A 934 8.12 9.37 -32.32
C VAL A 934 8.61 8.69 -33.60
N ARG A 935 8.33 7.39 -33.75
CA ARG A 935 8.68 6.55 -34.90
C ARG A 935 7.62 5.44 -35.04
N ASN A 936 7.21 5.12 -36.27
CA ASN A 936 6.23 4.06 -36.49
C ASN A 936 6.88 2.70 -36.22
N VAL A 937 6.37 1.97 -35.23
CA VAL A 937 6.83 0.62 -34.88
C VAL A 937 5.62 -0.29 -34.66
N ALA A 938 5.82 -1.60 -34.76
CA ALA A 938 4.82 -2.59 -34.39
C ALA A 938 5.51 -3.74 -33.66
N LYS A 939 5.00 -4.10 -32.48
CA LYS A 939 5.65 -5.06 -31.58
C LYS A 939 4.61 -5.90 -30.86
N TYR A 940 4.75 -7.22 -30.95
CA TYR A 940 3.88 -8.17 -30.27
C TYR A 940 4.70 -8.98 -29.28
N SER A 941 4.18 -9.12 -28.06
CA SER A 941 4.80 -9.88 -26.98
C SER A 941 3.90 -11.06 -26.64
N GLU A 942 4.42 -12.27 -26.68
CA GLU A 942 3.72 -13.44 -26.14
C GLU A 942 3.69 -13.41 -24.61
N ALA A 943 2.80 -14.17 -23.99
CA ALA A 943 2.88 -14.44 -22.56
C ALA A 943 4.21 -15.15 -22.25
N LEU A 944 4.91 -14.72 -21.20
CA LEU A 944 6.14 -15.39 -20.75
C LEU A 944 5.79 -16.63 -19.92
N PHE A 945 4.79 -16.50 -19.05
CA PHE A 945 4.30 -17.56 -18.18
C PHE A 945 2.85 -17.86 -18.53
N GLU A 946 2.48 -19.14 -18.48
CA GLU A 946 1.07 -19.53 -18.51
C GLU A 946 0.47 -19.27 -17.13
N HIS A 947 -0.73 -18.68 -17.09
CA HIS A 947 -1.50 -18.52 -15.87
C HIS A 947 -2.26 -19.80 -15.52
N ALA A 948 -2.65 -19.96 -14.26
CA ALA A 948 -3.40 -21.14 -13.81
C ALA A 948 -4.84 -21.18 -14.37
N GLU A 949 -5.48 -22.36 -14.35
CA GLU A 949 -6.86 -22.55 -14.84
C GLU A 949 -7.89 -21.76 -14.03
N ASP A 950 -7.58 -21.44 -12.78
CA ASP A 950 -8.37 -20.62 -11.86
C ASP A 950 -7.91 -19.16 -11.77
N GLU A 951 -7.01 -18.71 -12.65
CA GLU A 951 -6.64 -17.30 -12.83
C GLU A 951 -7.36 -16.72 -14.07
N ARG A 952 -7.57 -15.41 -14.13
CA ARG A 952 -8.29 -14.74 -15.24
C ARG A 952 -7.54 -13.50 -15.68
N SER A 953 -7.46 -13.28 -17.00
CA SER A 953 -6.97 -12.00 -17.53
C SER A 953 -8.01 -10.89 -17.36
N ASP A 954 -7.62 -9.62 -17.47
CA ASP A 954 -8.57 -8.50 -17.49
C ASP A 954 -9.64 -8.65 -18.58
N PHE A 955 -9.27 -9.22 -19.73
CA PHE A 955 -10.21 -9.51 -20.82
C PHE A 955 -11.26 -10.53 -20.39
N ASP A 956 -10.85 -11.60 -19.71
CA ASP A 956 -11.77 -12.63 -19.20
C ASP A 956 -12.71 -12.06 -18.13
N ILE A 957 -12.19 -11.24 -17.22
CA ILE A 957 -12.96 -10.57 -16.17
C ILE A 957 -14.03 -9.66 -16.78
N MET A 958 -13.63 -8.74 -17.66
CA MET A 958 -14.57 -7.79 -18.27
C MET A 958 -15.61 -8.48 -19.15
N THR A 959 -15.21 -9.49 -19.93
CA THR A 959 -16.17 -10.22 -20.76
C THR A 959 -17.10 -11.10 -19.93
N GLY A 960 -16.61 -11.71 -18.85
CA GLY A 960 -17.41 -12.50 -17.90
C GLY A 960 -18.47 -11.67 -17.19
N LEU A 961 -18.11 -10.49 -16.69
CA LEU A 961 -19.04 -9.53 -16.10
C LEU A 961 -20.04 -9.01 -17.13
N MET A 962 -19.56 -8.60 -18.31
CA MET A 962 -20.41 -8.12 -19.40
C MET A 962 -21.50 -9.14 -19.76
N GLN A 963 -21.17 -10.43 -19.85
CA GLN A 963 -22.14 -11.48 -20.18
C GLN A 963 -23.23 -11.60 -19.12
N ARG A 964 -22.84 -11.67 -17.84
CA ARG A 964 -23.79 -11.80 -16.72
C ARG A 964 -24.67 -10.59 -16.54
N ILE A 965 -24.11 -9.37 -16.67
CA ILE A 965 -24.90 -8.13 -16.66
C ILE A 965 -25.92 -8.12 -17.79
N ASN A 966 -25.53 -8.49 -19.02
CA ASN A 966 -26.47 -8.54 -20.15
C ASN A 966 -27.56 -9.63 -19.97
N ALA A 967 -27.20 -10.78 -19.39
CA ALA A 967 -28.16 -11.84 -19.09
C ALA A 967 -29.21 -11.35 -18.09
N LEU A 968 -28.78 -10.67 -17.02
CA LEU A 968 -29.67 -10.08 -16.01
C LEU A 968 -30.53 -8.94 -16.57
N LYS A 969 -29.95 -8.01 -17.34
CA LYS A 969 -30.69 -6.84 -17.88
C LYS A 969 -31.64 -7.18 -19.03
N ARG A 970 -31.27 -8.11 -19.90
CA ARG A 970 -31.95 -8.30 -21.20
C ARG A 970 -32.50 -9.70 -21.42
N GLY A 971 -32.30 -10.63 -20.48
CA GLY A 971 -32.61 -12.05 -20.68
C GLY A 971 -31.80 -12.70 -21.81
N ILE A 972 -30.73 -12.03 -22.26
CA ILE A 972 -29.82 -12.55 -23.28
C ILE A 972 -28.86 -13.51 -22.59
N VAL A 973 -29.26 -14.77 -22.52
CA VAL A 973 -28.34 -15.85 -22.17
C VAL A 973 -27.48 -16.10 -23.39
N ASP A 974 -26.18 -15.79 -23.30
CA ASP A 974 -25.24 -16.21 -24.33
C ASP A 974 -25.22 -17.75 -24.36
N THR A 975 -25.87 -18.33 -25.37
CA THR A 975 -25.97 -19.79 -25.55
C THR A 975 -24.63 -20.45 -25.93
N GLY A 976 -23.53 -19.70 -25.97
CA GLY A 976 -22.20 -20.18 -26.37
C GLY A 976 -22.10 -20.53 -27.85
N LYS A 977 -23.11 -20.15 -28.66
CA LYS A 977 -23.20 -20.53 -30.09
C LYS A 977 -22.28 -19.72 -31.01
N HIS A 978 -21.68 -18.64 -30.53
CA HIS A 978 -20.64 -17.91 -31.26
C HIS A 978 -19.34 -17.94 -30.45
N PRO A 979 -18.24 -18.49 -30.98
CA PRO A 979 -16.97 -18.47 -30.27
C PRO A 979 -16.55 -17.01 -30.03
N LYS A 980 -16.20 -16.67 -28.78
CA LYS A 980 -15.59 -15.38 -28.46
C LYS A 980 -14.29 -15.26 -29.25
N MET A 981 -14.10 -14.14 -29.95
CA MET A 981 -12.80 -13.86 -30.54
C MET A 981 -11.76 -13.67 -29.43
N THR A 982 -10.61 -14.30 -29.56
CA THR A 982 -9.47 -14.06 -28.67
C THR A 982 -8.86 -12.69 -28.95
N THR A 983 -8.07 -12.17 -28.00
CA THR A 983 -7.26 -10.96 -28.17
C THR A 983 -6.33 -11.05 -29.39
N GLU A 984 -5.67 -12.19 -29.61
CA GLU A 984 -4.86 -12.43 -30.81
C GLU A 984 -5.69 -12.35 -32.11
N GLN A 985 -6.89 -12.91 -32.14
CA GLN A 985 -7.78 -12.82 -33.31
C GLN A 985 -8.24 -11.38 -33.57
N ILE A 986 -8.50 -10.61 -32.51
CA ILE A 986 -8.81 -9.17 -32.62
C ILE A 986 -7.60 -8.41 -33.18
N LEU A 987 -6.38 -8.73 -32.72
CA LEU A 987 -5.15 -8.10 -33.19
C LEU A 987 -4.88 -8.43 -34.66
N ASP A 988 -4.95 -9.70 -35.04
CA ASP A 988 -4.72 -10.14 -36.43
C ASP A 988 -5.71 -9.48 -37.39
N TYR A 989 -7.00 -9.45 -37.02
CA TYR A 989 -8.01 -8.73 -37.79
C TYR A 989 -7.67 -7.24 -37.92
N SER A 990 -7.22 -6.61 -36.83
CA SER A 990 -6.89 -5.18 -36.82
C SER A 990 -5.65 -4.85 -37.66
N LEU A 991 -4.60 -5.69 -37.63
CA LEU A 991 -3.40 -5.51 -38.44
C LEU A 991 -3.69 -5.63 -39.94
N ARG A 992 -4.48 -6.65 -40.33
CA ARG A 992 -4.83 -6.90 -41.74
C ARG A 992 -5.73 -5.82 -42.34
N ASN A 993 -6.52 -5.15 -41.51
CA ASN A 993 -7.38 -4.04 -41.92
C ASN A 993 -6.76 -2.66 -41.68
N GLY A 994 -5.60 -2.60 -41.02
CA GLY A 994 -4.85 -1.37 -40.77
C GLY A 994 -4.05 -0.89 -41.98
N PRO A 995 -3.27 0.21 -41.84
CA PRO A 995 -2.63 0.90 -42.96
C PRO A 995 -1.56 0.07 -43.70
N TYR A 996 -1.09 -1.00 -43.07
CA TYR A 996 -0.01 -1.87 -43.55
C TYR A 996 -0.51 -3.28 -43.92
N GLY A 997 -1.84 -3.51 -43.87
CA GLY A 997 -2.46 -4.82 -44.06
C GLY A 997 -2.48 -5.35 -45.50
N LYS A 998 -2.05 -4.56 -46.49
CA LYS A 998 -1.92 -4.98 -47.91
C LYS A 998 -0.47 -5.15 -48.37
N SER A 999 0.39 -4.22 -47.95
CA SER A 999 1.83 -4.16 -48.24
C SER A 999 2.45 -3.21 -47.22
N PHE A 1000 3.74 -3.34 -46.93
CA PHE A 1000 4.43 -2.41 -46.04
C PHE A 1000 5.90 -2.26 -46.39
N THR A 1001 6.50 -1.22 -45.84
CA THR A 1001 7.93 -0.96 -45.91
C THR A 1001 8.49 -1.07 -44.50
N SER A 1002 9.53 -1.89 -44.31
CA SER A 1002 10.29 -1.95 -43.06
C SER A 1002 11.64 -1.24 -43.21
N TYR A 1003 12.23 -0.88 -42.07
CA TYR A 1003 13.57 -0.30 -41.99
C TYR A 1003 14.49 -1.23 -41.21
N GLU A 1004 15.34 -1.97 -41.91
CA GLU A 1004 16.27 -2.93 -41.30
C GLU A 1004 17.70 -2.39 -41.40
N SER A 1005 18.36 -2.18 -40.26
CA SER A 1005 19.69 -1.56 -40.19
C SER A 1005 19.78 -0.24 -40.98
N GLY A 1006 18.72 0.58 -40.92
CA GLY A 1006 18.62 1.87 -41.60
C GLY A 1006 18.34 1.78 -43.11
N LYS A 1007 18.10 0.59 -43.68
CA LYS A 1007 17.76 0.40 -45.09
C LYS A 1007 16.28 0.12 -45.25
N GLU A 1008 15.70 0.75 -46.26
CA GLU A 1008 14.31 0.51 -46.67
C GLU A 1008 14.17 -0.87 -47.32
N ILE A 1009 13.22 -1.67 -46.85
CA ILE A 1009 12.87 -2.99 -47.42
C ILE A 1009 11.37 -3.00 -47.70
N LYS A 1010 10.99 -3.32 -48.94
CA LYS A 1010 9.59 -3.37 -49.38
C LYS A 1010 9.05 -4.78 -49.32
N HIS A 1011 7.84 -4.92 -48.79
CA HIS A 1011 7.12 -6.18 -48.67
C HIS A 1011 5.82 -6.11 -49.47
N ASP A 1012 5.69 -6.97 -50.48
CA ASP A 1012 4.52 -7.04 -51.36
C ASP A 1012 3.33 -7.79 -50.72
N TYR A 1013 3.48 -8.25 -49.48
CA TYR A 1013 2.45 -8.87 -48.65
C TYR A 1013 2.06 -7.99 -47.46
N GLY A 1014 0.86 -8.19 -46.95
CA GLY A 1014 0.31 -7.40 -45.85
C GLY A 1014 0.79 -7.82 -44.46
N LEU A 1015 0.81 -6.87 -43.53
CA LEU A 1015 1.06 -7.12 -42.12
C LEU A 1015 -0.11 -7.91 -41.50
N SER A 1016 0.22 -8.98 -40.79
CA SER A 1016 -0.69 -9.83 -40.01
C SER A 1016 -0.02 -10.19 -38.69
N LEU A 1017 -0.74 -10.80 -37.75
CA LEU A 1017 -0.12 -11.24 -36.50
C LEU A 1017 0.98 -12.28 -36.76
N GLU A 1018 0.74 -13.21 -37.69
CA GLU A 1018 1.72 -14.23 -38.09
C GLU A 1018 3.01 -13.62 -38.66
N VAL A 1019 2.88 -12.58 -39.50
CA VAL A 1019 4.04 -11.83 -40.00
C VAL A 1019 4.75 -11.12 -38.85
N LEU A 1020 4.01 -10.47 -37.95
CA LEU A 1020 4.59 -9.73 -36.84
C LEU A 1020 5.37 -10.65 -35.86
N LYS A 1021 4.91 -11.89 -35.64
CA LYS A 1021 5.61 -12.90 -34.84
C LYS A 1021 6.99 -13.29 -35.41
N GLN A 1022 7.25 -13.05 -36.70
CA GLN A 1022 8.57 -13.27 -37.31
C GLN A 1022 9.59 -12.18 -36.94
N TYR A 1023 9.15 -11.08 -36.32
CA TYR A 1023 9.98 -9.97 -35.85
C TYR A 1023 9.96 -9.89 -34.32
N PRO A 1024 10.63 -10.81 -33.59
CA PRO A 1024 10.54 -10.90 -32.13
C PRO A 1024 11.13 -9.69 -31.39
N HIS A 1025 12.03 -8.94 -32.03
CA HIS A 1025 12.58 -7.67 -31.53
C HIS A 1025 11.69 -6.47 -31.85
N GLY A 1026 10.63 -6.67 -32.64
CA GLY A 1026 9.79 -5.61 -33.18
C GLY A 1026 10.11 -5.23 -34.61
N LEU A 1027 9.11 -4.65 -35.27
CA LEU A 1027 9.17 -4.19 -36.65
C LEU A 1027 9.28 -2.65 -36.69
N ASP A 1028 10.31 -2.14 -37.37
CA ASP A 1028 10.44 -0.71 -37.68
C ASP A 1028 9.72 -0.39 -38.98
N LEU A 1029 8.63 0.39 -38.90
CA LEU A 1029 7.83 0.84 -40.04
C LEU A 1029 8.27 2.22 -40.55
N GLY A 1030 9.29 2.82 -39.92
CA GLY A 1030 9.95 4.02 -40.41
C GLY A 1030 9.60 5.31 -39.68
N PRO A 1031 10.26 6.41 -40.07
CA PRO A 1031 10.02 7.72 -39.49
C PRO A 1031 8.64 8.27 -39.84
N LEU A 1032 8.13 9.19 -39.03
CA LEU A 1032 6.87 9.90 -39.28
C LEU A 1032 6.93 10.65 -40.64
N GLN A 1033 5.80 10.67 -41.35
CA GLN A 1033 5.67 11.29 -42.68
C GLN A 1033 4.51 12.29 -42.65
N PRO A 1034 4.57 13.38 -43.43
CA PRO A 1034 3.44 14.29 -43.62
C PRO A 1034 2.18 13.55 -44.09
N CYS A 1035 1.02 13.98 -43.62
CA CYS A 1035 -0.25 13.27 -43.81
C CYS A 1035 -1.48 14.19 -43.94
N LEU A 1036 -1.32 15.50 -43.80
CA LEU A 1036 -2.37 16.48 -44.03
C LEU A 1036 -2.45 16.86 -45.51
N PRO A 1037 -3.67 17.12 -46.04
CA PRO A 1037 -4.95 17.19 -45.33
C PRO A 1037 -5.71 15.86 -45.18
N GLU A 1038 -5.23 14.76 -45.76
CA GLU A 1038 -5.98 13.50 -45.84
C GLU A 1038 -6.36 12.95 -44.45
N TYR A 1039 -5.47 13.16 -43.46
CA TYR A 1039 -5.62 12.69 -42.09
C TYR A 1039 -6.38 13.66 -41.15
N LEU A 1040 -6.99 14.73 -41.67
CA LEU A 1040 -7.93 15.57 -40.92
C LEU A 1040 -9.30 14.90 -40.82
N PHE A 1041 -9.97 15.05 -39.67
CA PHE A 1041 -11.31 14.53 -39.42
C PHE A 1041 -12.37 15.62 -39.33
N THR A 1042 -11.98 16.89 -39.49
CA THR A 1042 -12.92 17.99 -39.72
C THR A 1042 -13.71 17.73 -41.01
N ASN A 1043 -14.98 18.11 -41.00
CA ASN A 1043 -15.89 17.86 -42.12
C ASN A 1043 -15.47 18.59 -43.40
N ASP A 1044 -14.80 19.74 -43.27
CA ASP A 1044 -14.30 20.59 -44.35
C ASP A 1044 -12.84 20.32 -44.72
N LYS A 1045 -12.15 19.42 -43.99
CA LYS A 1045 -10.73 19.11 -44.15
C LYS A 1045 -9.82 20.34 -43.96
N LEU A 1046 -10.25 21.29 -43.12
CA LEU A 1046 -9.45 22.43 -42.67
C LEU A 1046 -9.00 22.25 -41.23
N ILE A 1047 -7.92 22.94 -40.85
CA ILE A 1047 -7.49 23.13 -39.47
C ILE A 1047 -8.24 24.34 -38.93
N HIS A 1048 -9.07 24.14 -37.90
CA HIS A 1048 -9.83 25.22 -37.28
C HIS A 1048 -8.97 25.94 -36.24
N LEU A 1049 -8.47 27.14 -36.58
CA LEU A 1049 -7.57 27.89 -35.69
C LEU A 1049 -8.30 28.61 -34.55
N LEU A 1050 -9.60 28.88 -34.70
CA LEU A 1050 -10.39 29.68 -33.76
C LEU A 1050 -11.63 28.91 -33.25
N PRO A 1051 -11.46 27.77 -32.57
CA PRO A 1051 -12.59 27.04 -32.03
C PRO A 1051 -13.30 27.87 -30.95
N GLU A 1052 -14.61 28.06 -31.06
CA GLU A 1052 -15.41 28.97 -30.21
C GLU A 1052 -15.11 28.85 -28.69
N PRO A 1053 -15.03 27.65 -28.06
CA PRO A 1053 -14.75 27.54 -26.63
C PRO A 1053 -13.41 28.15 -26.18
N ILE A 1054 -12.40 28.21 -27.06
CA ILE A 1054 -11.08 28.76 -26.71
C ILE A 1054 -11.08 30.29 -26.63
N LEU A 1055 -11.96 30.94 -27.40
CA LEU A 1055 -12.02 32.39 -27.46
C LEU A 1055 -12.48 32.96 -26.12
N ASP A 1056 -13.39 32.28 -25.44
CA ASP A 1056 -13.85 32.65 -24.10
C ASP A 1056 -12.72 32.54 -23.06
N ASP A 1057 -11.96 31.44 -23.08
CA ASP A 1057 -10.86 31.21 -22.15
C ASP A 1057 -9.70 32.20 -22.38
N PHE A 1058 -9.44 32.55 -23.65
CA PHE A 1058 -8.50 33.60 -24.04
C PHE A 1058 -8.88 34.98 -23.48
N GLN A 1059 -10.17 35.33 -23.45
CA GLN A 1059 -10.63 36.57 -22.81
C GLN A 1059 -10.52 36.52 -21.28
N GLN A 1060 -10.83 35.37 -20.66
CA GLN A 1060 -10.70 35.19 -19.21
C GLN A 1060 -9.24 35.29 -18.74
N MET A 1061 -8.29 34.79 -19.54
CA MET A 1061 -6.86 34.93 -19.31
C MET A 1061 -6.46 36.39 -19.05
N LYS A 1062 -7.02 37.32 -19.83
CA LYS A 1062 -6.79 38.77 -19.67
C LYS A 1062 -7.24 39.30 -18.31
N VAL A 1063 -8.44 38.93 -17.90
CA VAL A 1063 -9.00 39.38 -16.62
C VAL A 1063 -8.17 38.83 -15.46
N GLN A 1064 -7.76 37.57 -15.53
CA GLN A 1064 -7.04 36.92 -14.45
C GLN A 1064 -5.63 37.48 -14.25
N PHE A 1065 -4.83 37.63 -15.31
CA PHE A 1065 -3.45 38.11 -15.17
C PHE A 1065 -3.34 39.62 -14.96
N SER A 1066 -4.43 40.37 -15.15
CA SER A 1066 -4.51 41.78 -14.75
C SER A 1066 -4.72 41.98 -13.24
N SER A 1067 -4.97 40.91 -12.47
CA SER A 1067 -5.19 40.96 -11.02
C SER A 1067 -3.87 40.87 -10.23
N LYS A 1068 -3.81 41.46 -9.02
CA LYS A 1068 -2.58 41.44 -8.19
C LYS A 1068 -2.22 40.00 -7.78
N ALA A 1069 -0.95 39.64 -7.98
CA ALA A 1069 -0.41 38.34 -7.57
C ALA A 1069 -0.58 38.09 -6.06
N SER A 1070 -0.98 36.86 -5.72
CA SER A 1070 -1.01 36.38 -4.34
C SER A 1070 0.40 36.26 -3.76
N LYS A 1071 0.54 36.46 -2.45
CA LYS A 1071 1.81 36.29 -1.71
C LYS A 1071 2.05 34.85 -1.23
N SER A 1072 1.18 33.91 -1.56
CA SER A 1072 1.31 32.50 -1.18
C SER A 1072 2.44 31.82 -1.94
N LEU A 1073 3.04 30.78 -1.33
CA LEU A 1073 3.90 29.86 -2.07
C LEU A 1073 3.04 29.02 -3.01
N MET A 1074 3.59 28.64 -4.16
CA MET A 1074 2.92 27.76 -5.11
C MET A 1074 3.53 26.37 -5.06
N MET A 1075 2.69 25.36 -4.79
CA MET A 1075 3.10 23.97 -4.83
C MET A 1075 3.01 23.43 -6.26
N ILE A 1076 4.06 22.72 -6.67
CA ILE A 1076 4.12 21.95 -7.92
C ILE A 1076 4.41 20.47 -7.63
N SER A 1077 4.04 19.61 -8.56
CA SER A 1077 4.26 18.17 -8.46
C SER A 1077 5.58 17.76 -9.12
N ARG A 1078 6.12 16.60 -8.71
CA ARG A 1078 7.17 15.91 -9.48
C ARG A 1078 7.00 14.40 -9.44
N ARG A 1079 7.64 13.74 -10.40
CA ARG A 1079 7.84 12.29 -10.42
C ARG A 1079 9.30 11.97 -10.10
N ASP A 1080 9.54 10.75 -9.64
CA ASP A 1080 10.88 10.17 -9.52
C ASP A 1080 11.04 9.05 -10.54
N LEU A 1081 12.26 8.87 -11.07
CA LEU A 1081 12.54 7.83 -12.07
C LEU A 1081 12.19 6.42 -11.57
N ARG A 1082 12.25 6.18 -10.26
CA ARG A 1082 11.98 4.88 -9.62
C ARG A 1082 10.54 4.73 -9.13
N THR A 1083 9.69 5.74 -9.29
CA THR A 1083 8.26 5.62 -9.00
C THR A 1083 7.46 5.60 -10.30
N ASN A 1084 6.29 5.00 -10.24
CA ASN A 1084 5.34 5.01 -11.35
C ASN A 1084 3.93 5.17 -10.79
N ASN A 1085 3.42 6.40 -10.83
CA ASN A 1085 2.19 6.78 -10.12
C ASN A 1085 2.23 6.25 -8.67
N SER A 1086 1.18 5.59 -8.22
CA SER A 1086 1.04 5.01 -6.87
C SER A 1086 1.11 3.47 -6.80
N TRP A 1087 1.54 2.76 -7.85
CA TRP A 1087 1.40 1.28 -7.89
C TRP A 1087 2.73 0.50 -7.91
N MET A 1088 3.89 1.19 -7.90
CA MET A 1088 5.21 0.53 -7.91
C MET A 1088 5.99 0.65 -6.59
N HIS A 1089 5.38 1.19 -5.53
CA HIS A 1089 6.03 1.33 -4.22
C HIS A 1089 6.17 0.00 -3.47
N ASN A 1090 5.46 -1.07 -3.89
CA ASN A 1090 5.64 -2.40 -3.32
C ASN A 1090 6.86 -3.16 -3.87
N SER A 1091 7.64 -2.55 -4.78
CA SER A 1091 8.93 -3.10 -5.22
C SER A 1091 10.06 -2.68 -4.26
N GLN A 1092 10.64 -3.67 -3.56
CA GLN A 1092 11.79 -3.45 -2.66
C GLN A 1092 12.97 -2.82 -3.41
N ARG A 1093 13.16 -3.21 -4.67
CA ARG A 1093 14.22 -2.69 -5.52
C ARG A 1093 14.02 -1.23 -5.86
N LEU A 1094 12.80 -0.77 -6.04
CA LEU A 1094 12.52 0.62 -6.38
C LEU A 1094 12.59 1.53 -5.15
N ILE A 1095 12.03 1.10 -4.02
CA ILE A 1095 11.96 1.96 -2.83
C ILE A 1095 13.26 2.04 -2.03
N LYS A 1096 14.16 1.04 -2.09
CA LYS A 1096 15.43 1.07 -1.33
C LYS A 1096 16.27 2.33 -1.55
N GLY A 1097 17.00 2.74 -0.52
CA GLY A 1097 17.95 3.85 -0.55
C GLY A 1097 17.48 5.06 0.24
N LYS A 1098 17.93 6.26 -0.15
CA LYS A 1098 17.53 7.52 0.48
C LYS A 1098 16.02 7.72 0.31
N ASP A 1099 15.39 8.32 1.32
CA ASP A 1099 14.01 8.77 1.21
C ASP A 1099 13.89 9.81 0.08
N ARG A 1100 12.83 9.67 -0.72
CA ARG A 1100 12.55 10.48 -1.90
C ARG A 1100 11.28 11.34 -1.72
N CYS A 1101 10.51 11.08 -0.65
CA CYS A 1101 9.30 11.82 -0.34
C CYS A 1101 9.62 13.07 0.52
N ALA A 1102 10.31 14.04 -0.07
CA ALA A 1102 10.66 15.30 0.59
C ALA A 1102 10.10 16.52 -0.15
N LEU A 1103 9.74 17.56 0.58
CA LEU A 1103 9.42 18.88 0.03
C LEU A 1103 10.71 19.59 -0.38
N LEU A 1104 10.80 20.04 -1.64
CA LEU A 1104 11.86 20.94 -2.08
C LEU A 1104 11.43 22.39 -1.88
N ILE A 1105 12.33 23.22 -1.35
CA ILE A 1105 12.10 24.66 -1.14
C ILE A 1105 13.39 25.46 -1.42
N HIS A 1106 13.24 26.65 -2.00
CA HIS A 1106 14.35 27.55 -2.27
C HIS A 1106 15.00 28.07 -0.97
N PRO A 1107 16.32 28.29 -0.91
CA PRO A 1107 17.00 28.68 0.34
C PRO A 1107 16.51 30.01 0.93
N GLU A 1108 16.18 30.98 0.08
CA GLU A 1108 15.62 32.26 0.54
C GLU A 1108 14.24 32.10 1.20
N ASP A 1109 13.33 31.31 0.60
CA ASP A 1109 12.01 31.09 1.17
C ASP A 1109 12.10 30.29 2.46
N ALA A 1110 12.98 29.28 2.51
CA ALA A 1110 13.22 28.52 3.72
C ALA A 1110 13.73 29.42 4.86
N LYS A 1111 14.66 30.33 4.56
CA LYS A 1111 15.17 31.31 5.52
C LYS A 1111 14.07 32.27 6.00
N GLU A 1112 13.25 32.81 5.09
CA GLU A 1112 12.14 33.71 5.43
C GLU A 1112 11.06 33.03 6.28
N LYS A 1113 10.88 31.71 6.10
CA LYS A 1113 9.88 30.91 6.82
C LYS A 1113 10.43 30.14 8.04
N GLY A 1114 11.72 30.28 8.35
CA GLY A 1114 12.36 29.59 9.48
C GLY A 1114 12.44 28.06 9.32
N ILE A 1115 12.51 27.57 8.08
CA ILE A 1115 12.57 26.15 7.75
C ILE A 1115 14.03 25.69 7.66
N VAL A 1116 14.32 24.52 8.22
CA VAL A 1116 15.66 23.95 8.33
C VAL A 1116 15.84 22.80 7.34
N ASP A 1117 16.99 22.73 6.67
CA ASP A 1117 17.33 21.63 5.77
C ASP A 1117 17.30 20.29 6.52
N ARG A 1118 16.67 19.28 5.91
CA ARG A 1118 16.45 17.95 6.49
C ARG A 1118 15.64 17.95 7.80
N GLY A 1119 14.96 19.06 8.09
CA GLY A 1119 13.97 19.16 9.15
C GLY A 1119 12.58 18.72 8.67
N LYS A 1120 11.58 18.90 9.54
CA LYS A 1120 10.16 18.74 9.20
C LYS A 1120 9.45 20.09 9.18
N ALA A 1121 8.44 20.21 8.33
CA ALA A 1121 7.57 21.37 8.23
C ALA A 1121 6.10 20.95 8.10
N PHE A 1122 5.18 21.82 8.50
CA PHE A 1122 3.78 21.73 8.15
C PHE A 1122 3.53 22.44 6.82
N LEU A 1123 2.92 21.74 5.87
CA LEU A 1123 2.50 22.26 4.58
C LEU A 1123 0.98 22.19 4.49
N LYS A 1124 0.33 23.33 4.26
CA LYS A 1124 -1.12 23.48 4.31
C LYS A 1124 -1.67 24.08 3.02
N SER A 1125 -2.81 23.59 2.56
CA SER A 1125 -3.61 24.17 1.47
C SER A 1125 -5.05 24.41 1.93
N ARG A 1126 -5.96 24.72 1.00
CA ARG A 1126 -7.41 24.83 1.29
C ARG A 1126 -7.98 23.51 1.85
N VAL A 1127 -7.51 22.38 1.35
CA VAL A 1127 -8.16 21.07 1.55
C VAL A 1127 -7.51 20.22 2.64
N GLY A 1128 -6.28 20.53 3.06
CA GLY A 1128 -5.57 19.71 4.03
C GLY A 1128 -4.29 20.31 4.56
N GLU A 1129 -3.66 19.58 5.48
CA GLU A 1129 -2.36 19.88 6.06
C GLU A 1129 -1.56 18.57 6.17
N LEU A 1130 -0.27 18.63 5.82
CA LEU A 1130 0.66 17.51 5.89
C LEU A 1130 1.91 17.91 6.67
N LYS A 1131 2.49 16.94 7.38
CA LYS A 1131 3.84 17.04 7.93
C LYS A 1131 4.83 16.45 6.94
N VAL A 1132 5.75 17.26 6.43
CA VAL A 1132 6.65 16.89 5.34
C VAL A 1132 8.11 16.98 5.79
N ASP A 1133 8.96 16.08 5.30
CA ASP A 1133 10.41 16.22 5.40
C ASP A 1133 10.91 17.22 4.35
N VAL A 1134 11.88 18.06 4.69
CA VAL A 1134 12.30 19.19 3.84
C VAL A 1134 13.71 19.01 3.30
N VAL A 1135 13.90 19.37 2.03
CA VAL A 1135 15.20 19.55 1.38
C VAL A 1135 15.29 20.96 0.82
N ILE A 1136 16.30 21.70 1.25
CA ILE A 1136 16.57 23.06 0.75
C ILE A 1136 17.43 22.95 -0.52
N THR A 1137 16.98 23.54 -1.63
CA THR A 1137 17.71 23.50 -2.92
C THR A 1137 17.42 24.71 -3.81
N GLU A 1138 18.42 25.16 -4.55
CA GLU A 1138 18.34 26.19 -5.60
C GLU A 1138 17.69 25.65 -6.90
N ASP A 1139 17.43 24.34 -6.99
CA ASP A 1139 16.81 23.74 -8.18
C ASP A 1139 15.33 24.10 -8.32
N VAL A 1140 14.69 24.65 -7.30
CA VAL A 1140 13.31 25.16 -7.37
C VAL A 1140 13.35 26.68 -7.24
N MET A 1141 12.63 27.41 -8.09
CA MET A 1141 12.63 28.86 -8.01
C MET A 1141 12.02 29.38 -6.70
N ARG A 1142 12.40 30.61 -6.33
CA ARG A 1142 11.77 31.32 -5.22
C ARG A 1142 10.25 31.47 -5.43
N GLY A 1143 9.48 31.36 -4.34
CA GLY A 1143 8.02 31.39 -4.34
C GLY A 1143 7.37 30.04 -4.63
N VAL A 1144 8.15 28.99 -4.87
CA VAL A 1144 7.67 27.67 -5.27
C VAL A 1144 8.16 26.59 -4.31
N VAL A 1145 7.31 25.61 -4.04
CA VAL A 1145 7.68 24.38 -3.33
C VAL A 1145 7.29 23.17 -4.17
N CYS A 1146 8.06 22.09 -4.08
CA CYS A 1146 7.81 20.91 -4.91
C CYS A 1146 7.68 19.65 -4.05
N LEU A 1147 6.58 18.90 -4.22
CA LEU A 1147 6.31 17.65 -3.52
C LEU A 1147 6.09 16.52 -4.53
N PRO A 1148 6.60 15.29 -4.29
CA PRO A 1148 6.45 14.22 -5.26
C PRO A 1148 5.05 13.58 -5.22
N HIS A 1149 4.57 13.17 -6.39
CA HIS A 1149 3.33 12.38 -6.53
C HIS A 1149 3.57 10.88 -6.27
N GLY A 1150 2.50 10.18 -5.90
CA GLY A 1150 2.46 8.71 -5.83
C GLY A 1150 2.64 8.09 -4.44
N TRP A 1151 2.88 8.91 -3.42
CA TRP A 1151 3.12 8.49 -2.03
C TRP A 1151 1.85 8.58 -1.17
N GLY A 1152 1.93 8.15 0.09
CA GLY A 1152 0.81 8.08 1.05
C GLY A 1152 0.34 6.66 1.35
N HIS A 1153 1.26 5.69 1.35
CA HIS A 1153 0.96 4.26 1.51
C HIS A 1153 0.79 3.82 2.98
N ASP A 1154 0.03 4.58 3.76
CA ASP A 1154 -0.18 4.38 5.20
C ASP A 1154 -1.65 4.38 5.63
N ARG A 1155 -2.59 4.35 4.67
CA ARG A 1155 -4.02 4.20 4.95
C ARG A 1155 -4.30 2.88 5.67
N GLU A 1156 -5.18 2.92 6.67
CA GLU A 1156 -5.60 1.72 7.41
C GLU A 1156 -6.29 0.71 6.47
N GLY A 1157 -6.04 -0.59 6.62
CA GLY A 1157 -6.73 -1.64 5.84
C GLY A 1157 -6.12 -2.01 4.49
N ILE A 1158 -4.98 -1.41 4.10
CA ILE A 1158 -4.20 -1.86 2.92
C ILE A 1158 -3.29 -3.05 3.26
N ALA A 1159 -2.89 -3.82 2.24
CA ALA A 1159 -1.90 -4.90 2.37
C ALA A 1159 -0.79 -4.78 1.31
N LEU A 1160 0.11 -3.81 1.53
CA LEU A 1160 1.28 -3.55 0.69
C LEU A 1160 2.52 -3.46 1.59
N ARG A 1161 3.10 -4.62 1.94
CA ARG A 1161 4.10 -4.73 3.02
C ARG A 1161 5.32 -3.89 2.77
N VAL A 1162 5.79 -3.84 1.52
CA VAL A 1162 6.99 -3.10 1.14
C VAL A 1162 6.68 -1.60 1.09
N ALA A 1163 5.57 -1.19 0.49
CA ALA A 1163 5.19 0.21 0.39
C ALA A 1163 5.00 0.86 1.78
N GLN A 1164 4.43 0.12 2.74
CA GLN A 1164 4.24 0.56 4.13
C GLN A 1164 5.55 0.75 4.92
N THR A 1165 6.69 0.25 4.42
CA THR A 1165 7.99 0.49 5.09
C THR A 1165 8.47 1.93 4.94
N ASN A 1166 8.10 2.59 3.84
CA ASN A 1166 8.37 4.00 3.59
C ASN A 1166 7.16 4.65 2.89
N PRO A 1167 6.08 4.95 3.64
CA PRO A 1167 4.82 5.36 3.04
C PRO A 1167 4.87 6.74 2.38
N GLY A 1168 5.77 7.63 2.83
CA GLY A 1168 5.80 9.03 2.42
C GLY A 1168 4.50 9.78 2.77
N VAL A 1169 4.21 10.85 2.03
CA VAL A 1169 2.99 11.65 2.18
C VAL A 1169 2.32 11.89 0.83
N SER A 1170 0.99 11.86 0.79
CA SER A 1170 0.23 12.11 -0.43
C SER A 1170 0.10 13.61 -0.72
N MET A 1171 0.78 14.11 -1.75
CA MET A 1171 0.56 15.49 -2.25
C MET A 1171 -0.91 15.78 -2.60
N ASN A 1172 -1.65 14.74 -2.97
CA ASN A 1172 -3.04 14.84 -3.38
C ASN A 1172 -4.00 15.08 -2.21
N ASP A 1173 -3.54 14.92 -0.96
CA ASP A 1173 -4.25 15.40 0.24
C ASP A 1173 -4.19 16.93 0.38
N LEU A 1174 -3.31 17.61 -0.38
CA LEU A 1174 -3.19 19.06 -0.44
C LEU A 1174 -3.71 19.66 -1.75
N THR A 1175 -3.94 18.84 -2.77
CA THR A 1175 -4.35 19.33 -4.09
C THR A 1175 -5.84 19.66 -4.09
N ASP A 1176 -6.17 20.87 -4.51
CA ASP A 1176 -7.52 21.43 -4.44
C ASP A 1176 -8.45 20.87 -5.53
N ASP A 1177 -9.48 20.13 -5.13
CA ASP A 1177 -10.49 19.51 -6.00
C ASP A 1177 -11.41 20.52 -6.74
N GLN A 1178 -11.49 21.74 -6.23
CA GLN A 1178 -12.32 22.81 -6.83
C GLN A 1178 -11.59 23.53 -7.97
N ARG A 1179 -10.29 23.30 -8.14
CA ARG A 1179 -9.49 23.93 -9.18
C ARG A 1179 -9.30 22.97 -10.35
N VAL A 1180 -9.98 23.28 -11.45
CA VAL A 1180 -9.92 22.54 -12.71
C VAL A 1180 -9.75 23.51 -13.87
N ASP A 1181 -9.23 23.00 -14.99
CA ASP A 1181 -9.35 23.67 -16.28
C ASP A 1181 -10.84 23.74 -16.67
N SER A 1182 -11.36 24.94 -16.90
CA SER A 1182 -12.80 25.19 -17.09
C SER A 1182 -13.38 24.48 -18.32
N LEU A 1183 -12.59 24.37 -19.39
CA LEU A 1183 -13.02 23.77 -20.65
C LEU A 1183 -12.99 22.25 -20.63
N SER A 1184 -11.89 21.66 -20.17
CA SER A 1184 -11.71 20.20 -20.19
C SER A 1184 -12.12 19.51 -18.88
N GLY A 1185 -12.31 20.27 -17.80
CA GLY A 1185 -12.47 19.75 -16.45
C GLY A 1185 -11.20 19.09 -15.88
N ASN A 1186 -10.05 19.20 -16.56
CA ASN A 1186 -8.82 18.55 -16.13
C ASN A 1186 -8.33 19.10 -14.78
N ALA A 1187 -7.80 18.23 -13.93
CA ALA A 1187 -7.35 18.61 -12.59
C ALA A 1187 -6.11 19.51 -12.61
N ILE A 1188 -6.04 20.46 -11.66
CA ILE A 1188 -4.89 21.35 -11.46
C ILE A 1188 -3.99 20.81 -10.33
N PHE A 1189 -2.86 20.22 -10.70
CA PHE A 1189 -1.84 19.71 -9.76
C PHE A 1189 -0.66 20.68 -9.58
N ASN A 1190 -0.46 21.60 -10.53
CA ASN A 1190 0.65 22.56 -10.53
C ASN A 1190 0.13 23.98 -10.32
N GLY A 1191 0.75 24.71 -9.40
CA GLY A 1191 0.32 26.06 -9.02
C GLY A 1191 -0.77 26.05 -7.93
N VAL A 1192 -0.70 25.11 -6.98
CA VAL A 1192 -1.61 25.02 -5.83
C VAL A 1192 -1.10 25.94 -4.70
N PRO A 1193 -1.86 26.96 -4.25
CA PRO A 1193 -1.44 27.83 -3.18
C PRO A 1193 -1.28 27.08 -1.87
N VAL A 1194 -0.14 27.27 -1.21
CA VAL A 1194 0.18 26.64 0.07
C VAL A 1194 0.83 27.61 1.05
N GLU A 1195 0.70 27.27 2.33
CA GLU A 1195 1.40 27.89 3.44
C GLU A 1195 2.35 26.85 4.06
N ILE A 1196 3.52 27.31 4.49
CA ILE A 1196 4.52 26.48 5.17
C ILE A 1196 4.89 27.08 6.52
N ALA A 1197 4.99 26.22 7.53
CA ALA A 1197 5.41 26.58 8.88
C ALA A 1197 6.38 25.53 9.47
N PRO A 1198 7.32 25.93 10.35
CA PRO A 1198 8.18 24.98 11.06
C PRO A 1198 7.35 24.07 11.99
N CYS A 1199 7.84 22.85 12.22
CA CYS A 1199 7.19 21.86 13.09
C CYS A 1199 7.33 22.12 14.58
#